data_AF-A0A0M9DZS5-F1
#
_entry.id   AF-A0A0M9DZS5-F1
#
_cell.length_a   1.000
_cell.length_b   1.000
_cell.length_c   1.000
_cell.angle_alpha   90.00
_cell.angle_beta   90.00
_cell.angle_gamma   90.00
#
_symmetry.space_group_name_H-M   'P 1'
#
loop_
_entity.id
_entity.type
_entity.pdbx_description
1 polymer ?
#
loop_
_entity_poly.entity_id
_entity_poly.type
_entity_poly.pdbx_seq_one_letter_code
_entity_poly.pdbx_strand_id
1 'polypeptide(L)'
;MTEAILFMLGLGVACGGILSLASRVFYVYEDPRIAAVEYCLSGANCGGCGYAGCTAAAAAIVAGKATPTVCIVGGPDCAEAVAEVMGMEVGAAEPPVSKNCCTGGTRAEDMYDYMGALSCHAVNALSGGYKTCDIGCLGFGDCVKSCQFDAIEIGPTGVPVVDDDKCVGCGACERACPKGIVSVTTPSERLLHFNQDSECLAPCRQGCPAEINIPKYIRQIKAGNYEAAVSTIRERNPLLLSCGRVCPHPCETACRREIDDEAVSINQLKRFVADYEMNSGSRLPIPQSPPTGKRIAIVGGGPAGLSCAYFLARMGHSPVIYEAMNKLGGMLRYGIPEYRLPKKVLDWEIEGILNLGITAKTNMRVGKDFTIESLREEGFDAIFLGIGAWVDYALRVEGEDLDGCYKGINFLSRLGDDDPLPIGKRVGVVGGGNSAIDCVRNAIRMGAEEVYIIYRRTRAEMPANEVEIEAAEHEGIKFIFLAAPVKVVADDKGKVTHMEYLKMELGEPDASGRRRPVPIEGSETMLPLDTIITAIGQQPDIDFLADEKEAKDLKTTRWKTFDVDEKTLQGNIPYIFSAGDSQTGPQLVVDAIGGGRRAARSIHQYVTEQEVTAPPNALLKKFIPGTRFKHVDGVTKMARAEMEELSAKTRIQSFIEVDQVLKEDVAIRETKRCLQCGNLCYNPDA
;
A
#
# COMPACT_ATOMS: atom_id res chain seq x y z
N MET A 1 -48.97 -32.87 73.32
CA MET A 1 -49.05 -33.04 71.85
C MET A 1 -49.48 -31.75 71.15
N THR A 2 -50.56 -31.10 71.59
CA THR A 2 -51.05 -29.84 71.03
C THR A 2 -50.04 -28.70 71.06
N GLU A 3 -49.29 -28.52 72.15
CA GLU A 3 -48.26 -27.47 72.27
C GLU A 3 -47.10 -27.65 71.28
N ALA A 4 -46.62 -28.87 71.09
CA ALA A 4 -45.55 -29.16 70.13
C ALA A 4 -46.00 -28.94 68.67
N ILE A 5 -47.25 -29.25 68.36
CA ILE A 5 -47.84 -28.99 67.04
C ILE A 5 -47.96 -27.49 66.80
N LEU A 6 -48.47 -26.73 67.78
CA LEU A 6 -48.58 -25.27 67.68
C LEU A 6 -47.22 -24.58 67.54
N PHE A 7 -46.20 -25.07 68.24
CA PHE A 7 -44.84 -24.55 68.13
C PHE A 7 -44.23 -24.80 66.75
N MET A 8 -44.32 -26.04 66.23
CA MET A 8 -43.81 -26.38 64.89
C MET A 8 -44.56 -25.63 63.79
N LEU A 9 -45.87 -25.42 63.95
CA LEU A 9 -46.68 -24.67 63.00
C LEU A 9 -46.35 -23.17 63.04
N GLY A 10 -46.15 -22.61 64.24
CA GLY A 10 -45.68 -21.24 64.42
C GLY A 10 -44.27 -21.00 63.85
N LEU A 11 -43.35 -21.93 64.05
CA LEU A 11 -42.01 -21.90 63.47
C LEU A 11 -42.08 -21.99 61.94
N GLY A 12 -42.92 -22.87 61.39
CA GLY A 12 -43.13 -22.98 59.95
C GLY A 12 -43.69 -21.71 59.33
N VAL A 13 -44.67 -21.07 59.98
CA VAL A 13 -45.22 -19.78 59.54
C VAL A 13 -44.18 -18.67 59.64
N ALA A 14 -43.38 -18.64 60.72
CA ALA A 14 -42.32 -17.65 60.89
C ALA A 14 -41.21 -17.80 59.83
N CYS A 15 -40.69 -19.02 59.61
CA CYS A 15 -39.70 -19.30 58.58
C CYS A 15 -40.24 -19.01 57.17
N GLY A 16 -41.47 -19.42 56.88
CA GLY A 16 -42.14 -19.13 55.61
C GLY A 16 -42.35 -17.63 55.39
N GLY A 17 -42.73 -16.90 56.44
CA GLY A 17 -42.86 -15.44 56.42
C GLY A 17 -41.51 -14.74 56.17
N ILE A 18 -40.45 -15.16 56.86
CA ILE A 18 -39.09 -14.63 56.66
C ILE A 18 -38.60 -14.91 55.24
N LEU A 19 -38.79 -16.12 54.71
CA LEU A 19 -38.40 -16.47 53.34
C LEU A 19 -39.21 -15.70 52.29
N SER A 20 -40.52 -15.53 52.51
CA SER A 20 -41.37 -14.74 51.63
C SER A 20 -40.94 -13.26 51.61
N LEU A 21 -40.63 -12.70 52.79
CA LEU A 21 -40.14 -11.33 52.91
C LEU A 21 -38.77 -11.19 52.25
N ALA A 22 -37.85 -12.13 52.51
CA ALA A 22 -36.53 -12.16 51.89
C ALA A 22 -36.63 -12.24 50.36
N SER A 23 -37.52 -13.08 49.80
CA SER A 23 -37.68 -13.18 48.34
C SER A 23 -38.16 -11.89 47.69
N ARG A 24 -38.91 -11.05 48.42
CA ARG A 24 -39.37 -9.74 47.94
C ARG A 24 -38.33 -8.65 48.15
N VAL A 25 -37.67 -8.64 49.32
CA VAL A 25 -36.64 -7.65 49.67
C VAL A 25 -35.39 -7.82 48.79
N PHE A 26 -35.04 -9.07 48.46
CA PHE A 26 -33.89 -9.41 47.61
C PHE A 26 -34.30 -9.81 46.19
N TYR A 27 -35.50 -9.43 45.74
CA TYR A 27 -35.88 -9.66 44.34
C TYR A 27 -34.97 -8.85 43.42
N VAL A 28 -34.14 -9.55 42.64
CA VAL A 28 -33.35 -8.94 41.58
C VAL A 28 -34.13 -9.08 40.29
N TYR A 29 -34.53 -7.95 39.70
CA TYR A 29 -35.14 -7.96 38.37
C TYR A 29 -34.06 -8.35 37.34
N GLU A 30 -34.20 -9.53 36.75
CA GLU A 30 -33.45 -9.92 35.55
C GLU A 30 -34.29 -9.65 34.32
N ASP A 31 -33.70 -8.94 33.36
CA ASP A 31 -34.32 -8.71 32.06
C ASP A 31 -34.51 -10.07 31.37
N PRO A 32 -35.74 -10.46 30.99
CA PRO A 32 -36.02 -11.78 30.41
C PRO A 32 -35.27 -12.02 29.09
N ARG A 33 -34.79 -10.95 28.43
CA ARG A 33 -33.94 -11.06 27.25
C ARG A 33 -32.58 -11.69 27.57
N ILE A 34 -32.08 -11.59 28.80
CA ILE A 34 -30.77 -12.15 29.18
C ILE A 34 -30.79 -13.67 29.02
N ALA A 35 -31.82 -14.34 29.53
CA ALA A 35 -31.97 -15.79 29.39
C ALA A 35 -32.19 -16.21 27.93
N ALA A 36 -32.95 -15.42 27.16
CA ALA A 36 -33.16 -15.69 25.74
C ALA A 36 -31.87 -15.56 24.91
N VAL A 37 -31.09 -14.50 25.16
CA VAL A 37 -29.78 -14.29 24.53
C VAL A 37 -28.80 -15.38 24.97
N GLU A 38 -28.75 -15.74 26.25
CA GLU A 38 -27.88 -16.80 26.77
C GLU A 38 -28.14 -18.15 26.08
N TYR A 39 -29.42 -18.49 25.86
CA TYR A 39 -29.80 -19.71 25.15
C TYR A 39 -29.31 -19.74 23.69
N CYS A 40 -29.14 -18.56 23.09
CA CYS A 40 -28.62 -18.43 21.72
C CYS A 40 -27.08 -18.47 21.67
N LEU A 41 -26.38 -18.36 22.80
CA LEU A 41 -24.91 -18.49 22.85
C LEU A 41 -24.50 -19.97 22.88
N SER A 42 -23.23 -20.25 22.60
CA SER A 42 -22.67 -21.62 22.57
C SER A 42 -22.80 -22.44 23.86
N GLY A 43 -23.15 -21.82 25.00
CA GLY A 43 -23.21 -22.49 26.31
C GLY A 43 -21.86 -22.98 26.87
N ALA A 44 -20.76 -22.76 26.15
CA ALA A 44 -19.45 -23.34 26.47
C ALA A 44 -18.79 -22.72 27.71
N ASN A 45 -19.23 -21.54 28.16
CA ASN A 45 -18.65 -20.79 29.29
C ASN A 45 -17.12 -20.67 29.25
N CYS A 46 -16.54 -20.63 28.04
CA CYS A 46 -15.10 -20.68 27.82
C CYS A 46 -14.36 -19.36 28.10
N GLY A 47 -15.10 -18.27 28.32
CA GLY A 47 -14.54 -16.93 28.52
C GLY A 47 -13.86 -16.32 27.28
N GLY A 48 -13.95 -16.97 26.11
CA GLY A 48 -13.29 -16.50 24.88
C GLY A 48 -13.74 -15.12 24.41
N CYS A 49 -14.97 -14.73 24.75
CA CYS A 49 -15.56 -13.42 24.47
C CYS A 49 -15.14 -12.30 25.44
N GLY A 50 -14.29 -12.59 26.44
CA GLY A 50 -13.86 -11.63 27.45
C GLY A 50 -14.79 -11.49 28.66
N TYR A 51 -15.90 -12.23 28.70
CA TYR A 51 -16.84 -12.27 29.84
C TYR A 51 -16.68 -13.56 30.65
N ALA A 52 -17.04 -13.52 31.93
CA ALA A 52 -16.86 -14.64 32.86
C ALA A 52 -17.65 -15.92 32.50
N GLY A 53 -18.62 -15.83 31.59
CA GLY A 53 -19.47 -16.94 31.15
C GLY A 53 -20.52 -16.47 30.15
N CYS A 54 -21.31 -17.41 29.61
CA CYS A 54 -22.38 -17.13 28.65
C CYS A 54 -23.45 -16.19 29.23
N THR A 55 -23.86 -16.39 30.48
CA THR A 55 -24.81 -15.50 31.18
C THR A 55 -24.28 -14.06 31.27
N ALA A 56 -23.01 -13.88 31.59
CA ALA A 56 -22.39 -12.56 31.72
C ALA A 56 -22.25 -11.86 30.35
N ALA A 57 -21.93 -12.62 29.29
CA ALA A 57 -21.93 -12.12 27.93
C ALA A 57 -23.34 -11.71 27.47
N ALA A 58 -24.35 -12.54 27.76
CA ALA A 58 -25.75 -12.25 27.45
C ALA A 58 -26.24 -10.99 28.16
N ALA A 59 -25.94 -10.83 29.45
CA ALA A 59 -26.25 -9.62 30.20
C ALA A 59 -25.57 -8.37 29.60
N ALA A 60 -24.33 -8.50 29.12
CA ALA A 60 -23.63 -7.40 28.46
C ALA A 60 -24.25 -7.03 27.10
N ILE A 61 -24.69 -8.02 26.32
CA ILE A 61 -25.40 -7.79 25.05
C ILE A 61 -26.72 -7.04 25.30
N VAL A 62 -27.53 -7.51 26.24
CA VAL A 62 -28.82 -6.89 26.59
C VAL A 62 -28.62 -5.46 27.11
N ALA A 63 -27.52 -5.20 27.82
CA ALA A 63 -27.14 -3.87 28.29
C ALA A 63 -26.50 -2.97 27.22
N GLY A 64 -26.36 -3.43 25.97
CA GLY A 64 -25.71 -2.69 24.89
C GLY A 64 -24.20 -2.52 25.04
N LYS A 65 -23.56 -3.30 25.92
CA LYS A 65 -22.11 -3.29 26.18
C LYS A 65 -21.32 -4.28 25.32
N ALA A 66 -22.01 -5.20 24.66
CA ALA A 66 -21.45 -6.19 23.74
C ALA A 66 -22.35 -6.34 22.52
N THR A 67 -21.75 -6.72 21.38
CA THR A 67 -22.49 -6.97 20.13
C THR A 67 -23.06 -8.39 20.11
N PRO A 68 -24.09 -8.67 19.29
CA PRO A 68 -24.59 -10.03 19.06
C PRO A 68 -23.50 -11.02 18.61
N THR A 69 -22.44 -10.52 17.97
CA THR A 69 -21.30 -11.29 17.46
C THR A 69 -20.25 -11.65 18.52
N VAL A 70 -20.46 -11.30 19.80
CA VAL A 70 -19.47 -11.53 20.87
C VAL A 70 -19.14 -13.03 21.07
N CYS A 71 -20.04 -13.94 20.66
CA CYS A 71 -19.84 -15.38 20.81
C CYS A 71 -18.94 -15.95 19.72
N ILE A 72 -17.63 -15.87 19.93
CA ILE A 72 -16.61 -16.38 19.00
C ILE A 72 -16.78 -17.88 18.70
N VAL A 73 -17.13 -18.68 19.72
CA VAL A 73 -17.30 -20.14 19.57
C VAL A 73 -18.58 -20.49 18.82
N GLY A 74 -19.64 -19.70 19.01
CA GLY A 74 -20.93 -19.90 18.37
C GLY A 74 -20.97 -19.46 16.92
N GLY A 75 -20.06 -18.56 16.53
CA GLY A 75 -19.93 -18.09 15.16
C GLY A 75 -21.15 -17.31 14.67
N PRO A 76 -21.37 -17.25 13.34
CA PRO A 76 -22.45 -16.49 12.71
C PRO A 76 -23.85 -16.91 13.15
N ASP A 77 -24.09 -18.22 13.31
CA ASP A 77 -25.40 -18.77 13.66
C ASP A 77 -25.88 -18.26 15.04
N CYS A 78 -24.97 -18.23 16.03
CA CYS A 78 -25.27 -17.64 17.32
C CYS A 78 -25.51 -16.12 17.23
N ALA A 79 -24.76 -15.42 16.38
CA ALA A 79 -24.92 -13.99 16.21
C ALA A 79 -26.29 -13.63 15.60
N GLU A 80 -26.76 -14.39 14.62
CA GLU A 80 -28.11 -14.27 14.02
C GLU A 80 -29.21 -14.52 15.04
N ALA A 81 -29.14 -15.62 15.78
CA ALA A 81 -30.13 -15.93 16.80
C ALA A 81 -30.18 -14.86 17.91
N VAL A 82 -29.03 -14.37 18.37
CA VAL A 82 -28.96 -13.30 19.37
C VAL A 82 -29.52 -11.98 18.84
N ALA A 83 -29.23 -11.64 17.58
CA ALA A 83 -29.69 -10.39 16.99
C ALA A 83 -31.20 -10.41 16.74
N GLU A 84 -31.79 -11.55 16.37
CA GLU A 84 -33.24 -11.73 16.29
C GLU A 84 -33.91 -11.45 17.64
N VAL A 85 -33.36 -12.01 18.73
CA VAL A 85 -33.84 -11.75 20.11
C VAL A 85 -33.71 -10.27 20.50
N MET A 86 -32.65 -9.59 20.03
CA MET A 86 -32.37 -8.20 20.34
C MET A 86 -33.06 -7.20 19.39
N GLY A 87 -33.70 -7.66 18.31
CA GLY A 87 -34.24 -6.81 17.25
C GLY A 87 -33.17 -5.99 16.53
N MET A 88 -31.97 -6.55 16.39
CA MET A 88 -30.81 -5.93 15.76
C MET A 88 -30.53 -6.56 14.40
N GLU A 89 -29.96 -5.82 13.45
CA GLU A 89 -29.34 -6.43 12.28
C GLU A 89 -27.94 -6.94 12.65
N VAL A 90 -27.61 -8.18 12.27
CA VAL A 90 -26.25 -8.69 12.41
C VAL A 90 -25.39 -8.05 11.33
N GLY A 91 -24.57 -7.07 11.72
CA GLY A 91 -23.37 -6.80 10.96
C GLY A 91 -22.48 -8.05 11.04
N ALA A 92 -22.14 -8.65 9.90
CA ALA A 92 -21.25 -9.80 9.90
C ALA A 92 -19.87 -9.33 10.39
N ALA A 93 -19.51 -9.72 11.62
CA ALA A 93 -18.22 -9.39 12.20
C ALA A 93 -17.13 -10.24 11.56
N GLU A 94 -16.00 -9.62 11.25
CA GLU A 94 -14.86 -10.34 10.70
C GLU A 94 -14.22 -11.23 11.76
N PRO A 95 -13.93 -12.51 11.46
CA PRO A 95 -13.27 -13.38 12.42
C PRO A 95 -11.84 -12.90 12.67
N PRO A 96 -11.46 -12.56 13.91
CA PRO A 96 -10.12 -12.12 14.21
C PRO A 96 -9.16 -13.32 14.26
N VAL A 97 -7.90 -13.11 13.86
CA VAL A 97 -6.87 -14.14 13.86
C VAL A 97 -5.62 -13.63 14.56
N SER A 98 -4.98 -14.51 15.33
CA SER A 98 -3.71 -14.22 15.98
C SER A 98 -2.58 -14.12 14.97
N LYS A 99 -1.70 -13.13 15.12
CA LYS A 99 -0.53 -12.94 14.27
C LYS A 99 0.69 -12.67 15.12
N ASN A 100 1.81 -13.24 14.69
CA ASN A 100 3.11 -12.96 15.25
C ASN A 100 3.81 -11.88 14.43
N CYS A 101 4.14 -10.76 15.06
CA CYS A 101 4.85 -9.64 14.44
C CYS A 101 6.38 -9.79 14.45
N CYS A 102 6.93 -10.72 15.24
CA CYS A 102 8.36 -10.97 15.30
C CYS A 102 8.79 -12.08 14.34
N THR A 103 9.79 -11.77 13.52
CA THR A 103 10.46 -12.78 12.68
C THR A 103 11.85 -13.14 13.19
N GLY A 104 12.38 -12.42 14.20
CA GLY A 104 13.79 -12.48 14.63
C GLY A 104 14.19 -13.79 15.29
N GLY A 105 13.51 -14.19 16.35
CA GLY A 105 13.74 -15.49 17.01
C GLY A 105 15.21 -15.74 17.37
N THR A 106 15.74 -16.87 16.91
CA THR A 106 17.14 -17.29 17.10
C THR A 106 18.18 -16.40 16.41
N ARG A 107 17.76 -15.46 15.54
CA ARG A 107 18.68 -14.52 14.86
C ARG A 107 19.13 -13.35 15.74
N ALA A 108 18.49 -13.15 16.88
CA ALA A 108 18.95 -12.17 17.85
C ALA A 108 19.86 -12.87 18.87
N GLU A 109 21.08 -12.38 19.01
CA GLU A 109 22.08 -12.92 19.94
C GLU A 109 21.60 -12.83 21.38
N ASP A 110 22.01 -13.80 22.19
CA ASP A 110 21.73 -13.83 23.61
C ASP A 110 22.83 -13.07 24.37
N MET A 111 22.42 -12.17 25.27
CA MET A 111 23.32 -11.41 26.14
C MET A 111 23.88 -12.27 27.28
N TYR A 112 23.13 -13.29 27.70
CA TYR A 112 23.48 -14.21 28.77
C TYR A 112 22.64 -15.49 28.66
N ASP A 113 23.14 -16.59 29.25
CA ASP A 113 22.39 -17.84 29.37
C ASP A 113 21.36 -17.74 30.51
N TYR A 114 20.09 -17.99 30.21
CA TYR A 114 18.99 -17.89 31.17
C TYR A 114 18.64 -19.29 31.71
N MET A 115 18.94 -19.51 33.00
CA MET A 115 18.64 -20.77 33.70
C MET A 115 17.43 -20.68 34.66
N GLY A 116 16.57 -19.67 34.49
CA GLY A 116 15.41 -19.44 35.36
C GLY A 116 14.15 -20.18 34.93
N ALA A 117 12.98 -19.67 35.38
CA ALA A 117 11.69 -20.24 35.02
C ALA A 117 11.40 -20.08 33.51
N LEU A 118 11.06 -21.17 32.84
CA LEU A 118 10.81 -21.23 31.39
C LEU A 118 9.47 -20.57 30.99
N SER A 119 9.38 -19.26 31.17
CA SER A 119 8.23 -18.42 30.85
C SER A 119 8.69 -17.08 30.27
N CYS A 120 8.00 -16.61 29.24
CA CYS A 120 8.22 -15.28 28.68
C CYS A 120 8.06 -14.19 29.75
N HIS A 121 7.08 -14.30 30.65
CA HIS A 121 6.88 -13.32 31.74
C HIS A 121 8.05 -13.29 32.71
N ALA A 122 8.51 -14.45 33.18
CA ALA A 122 9.64 -14.54 34.11
C ALA A 122 10.93 -13.97 33.50
N VAL A 123 11.15 -14.26 32.22
CA VAL A 123 12.31 -13.78 31.47
C VAL A 123 12.22 -12.28 31.20
N ASN A 124 11.05 -11.78 30.79
CA ASN A 124 10.85 -10.35 30.54
C ASN A 124 11.05 -9.50 31.80
N ALA A 125 10.71 -10.04 32.98
CA ALA A 125 10.94 -9.35 34.26
C ALA A 125 12.43 -9.16 34.58
N LEU A 126 13.32 -9.96 33.99
CA LEU A 126 14.78 -9.80 34.12
C LEU A 126 15.32 -8.93 32.98
N SER A 127 15.35 -7.62 33.20
CA SER A 127 15.96 -6.64 32.27
C SER A 127 15.36 -6.66 30.86
N GLY A 128 14.08 -7.01 30.72
CA GLY A 128 13.40 -7.08 29.42
C GLY A 128 13.73 -8.32 28.60
N GLY A 129 14.48 -9.27 29.14
CA GLY A 129 14.83 -10.54 28.51
C GLY A 129 16.34 -10.75 28.31
N TYR A 130 16.66 -11.92 27.76
CA TYR A 130 18.03 -12.40 27.57
C TYR A 130 18.59 -12.09 26.19
N LYS A 131 17.77 -11.62 25.24
CA LYS A 131 18.19 -11.30 23.87
C LYS A 131 18.65 -9.86 23.75
N THR A 132 19.65 -9.62 22.91
CA THR A 132 20.10 -8.29 22.49
C THR A 132 18.97 -7.45 21.89
N CYS A 133 18.01 -8.09 21.23
CA CYS A 133 16.80 -7.46 20.73
C CYS A 133 15.76 -7.34 21.85
N ASP A 134 15.53 -6.12 22.34
CA ASP A 134 14.61 -5.77 23.41
C ASP A 134 13.12 -5.82 23.02
N ILE A 135 12.80 -5.61 21.74
CA ILE A 135 11.44 -5.68 21.17
C ILE A 135 11.09 -7.06 20.59
N GLY A 136 11.98 -8.05 20.70
CA GLY A 136 11.83 -9.35 20.03
C GLY A 136 10.99 -10.36 20.81
N CYS A 137 10.54 -11.42 20.14
CA CYS A 137 10.00 -12.60 20.81
C CYS A 137 11.09 -13.29 21.65
N LEU A 138 10.75 -13.68 22.89
CA LEU A 138 11.67 -14.36 23.79
C LEU A 138 11.76 -15.88 23.55
N GLY A 139 10.77 -16.48 22.88
CA GLY A 139 10.80 -17.89 22.45
C GLY A 139 10.35 -18.93 23.48
N PHE A 140 9.88 -18.54 24.69
CA PHE A 140 9.50 -19.49 25.76
C PHE A 140 8.04 -20.03 25.68
N GLY A 141 7.27 -19.62 24.66
CA GLY A 141 5.99 -20.25 24.34
C GLY A 141 4.83 -19.98 25.31
N ASP A 142 4.83 -18.89 26.08
CA ASP A 142 3.67 -18.56 26.93
C ASP A 142 2.36 -18.38 26.12
N CYS A 143 2.47 -17.86 24.89
CA CYS A 143 1.34 -17.79 23.95
C CYS A 143 0.85 -19.16 23.45
N VAL A 144 1.74 -20.15 23.38
CA VAL A 144 1.40 -21.54 23.02
C VAL A 144 0.67 -22.18 24.20
N LYS A 145 1.22 -22.06 25.41
CA LYS A 145 0.61 -22.60 26.64
C LYS A 145 -0.76 -22.01 26.93
N SER A 146 -1.02 -20.77 26.53
CA SER A 146 -2.33 -20.14 26.71
C SER A 146 -3.34 -20.48 25.63
N CYS A 147 -2.91 -21.07 24.50
CA CYS A 147 -3.81 -21.47 23.43
C CYS A 147 -4.54 -22.76 23.80
N GLN A 148 -5.87 -22.71 23.89
CA GLN A 148 -6.72 -23.87 24.18
C GLN A 148 -7.17 -24.62 22.90
N PHE A 149 -6.73 -24.14 21.73
CA PHE A 149 -7.19 -24.61 20.41
C PHE A 149 -6.05 -25.22 19.59
N ASP A 150 -4.86 -25.38 20.17
CA ASP A 150 -3.65 -25.88 19.49
C ASP A 150 -3.34 -25.15 18.18
N ALA A 151 -3.65 -23.85 18.15
CA ALA A 151 -3.51 -22.99 16.98
C ALA A 151 -2.14 -22.30 16.91
N ILE A 152 -1.27 -22.47 17.91
CA ILE A 152 0.05 -21.82 17.97
C ILE A 152 1.09 -22.85 18.36
N GLU A 153 2.21 -22.89 17.64
CA GLU A 153 3.39 -23.70 17.97
C GLU A 153 4.67 -22.86 17.87
N ILE A 154 5.73 -23.26 18.56
CA ILE A 154 7.06 -22.63 18.37
C ILE A 154 7.68 -23.21 17.10
N GLY A 155 7.82 -22.37 16.08
CA GLY A 155 8.44 -22.75 14.83
C GLY A 155 9.97 -22.95 14.93
N PRO A 156 10.61 -23.44 13.87
CA PRO A 156 12.03 -23.79 13.86
C PRO A 156 12.98 -22.61 14.11
N THR A 157 12.51 -21.38 13.87
CA THR A 157 13.28 -20.16 14.16
C THR A 157 13.10 -19.65 15.58
N GLY A 158 12.43 -20.40 16.47
CA GLY A 158 12.22 -20.03 17.88
C GLY A 158 11.18 -18.91 18.09
N VAL A 159 10.26 -18.73 17.15
CA VAL A 159 9.13 -17.77 17.26
C VAL A 159 7.80 -18.50 17.06
N PRO A 160 6.70 -18.02 17.66
CA PRO A 160 5.40 -18.64 17.48
C PRO A 160 4.91 -18.54 16.04
N VAL A 161 4.39 -19.64 15.51
CA VAL A 161 3.70 -19.74 14.23
C VAL A 161 2.23 -20.02 14.55
N VAL A 162 1.34 -19.25 13.93
CA VAL A 162 -0.11 -19.38 14.11
C VAL A 162 -0.67 -20.14 12.91
N ASP A 163 -1.49 -21.15 13.20
CA ASP A 163 -2.33 -21.87 12.27
C ASP A 163 -3.66 -21.11 12.14
N ASP A 164 -3.85 -20.45 10.99
CA ASP A 164 -5.01 -19.59 10.73
C ASP A 164 -6.32 -20.38 10.74
N ASP A 165 -6.31 -21.68 10.41
CA ASP A 165 -7.51 -22.52 10.33
C ASP A 165 -8.00 -22.98 11.71
N LYS A 166 -7.09 -23.06 12.68
CA LYS A 166 -7.42 -23.42 14.07
C LYS A 166 -7.64 -22.20 14.96
N CYS A 167 -7.11 -21.05 14.56
CA CYS A 167 -7.17 -19.86 15.39
C CYS A 167 -8.58 -19.28 15.44
N VAL A 168 -9.18 -19.28 16.63
CA VAL A 168 -10.48 -18.64 16.85
C VAL A 168 -10.39 -17.17 17.28
N GLY A 169 -9.19 -16.61 17.44
CA GLY A 169 -9.02 -15.19 17.79
C GLY A 169 -9.50 -14.78 19.20
N CYS A 170 -9.40 -15.66 20.21
CA CYS A 170 -9.86 -15.37 21.59
C CYS A 170 -8.96 -14.41 22.42
N GLY A 171 -7.83 -13.96 21.87
CA GLY A 171 -6.90 -13.05 22.56
C GLY A 171 -6.08 -13.66 23.70
N ALA A 172 -6.21 -14.96 24.00
CA ALA A 172 -5.48 -15.59 25.11
C ALA A 172 -3.95 -15.53 24.93
N CYS A 173 -3.49 -15.67 23.69
CA CYS A 173 -2.07 -15.57 23.32
C CYS A 173 -1.53 -14.14 23.43
N GLU A 174 -2.35 -13.14 23.11
CA GLU A 174 -2.01 -11.72 23.18
C GLU A 174 -1.84 -11.29 24.64
N ARG A 175 -2.82 -11.63 25.51
CA ARG A 175 -2.74 -11.36 26.96
C ARG A 175 -1.56 -12.06 27.65
N ALA A 176 -1.17 -13.23 27.16
CA ALA A 176 -0.03 -13.98 27.68
C ALA A 176 1.33 -13.49 27.16
N CYS A 177 1.37 -12.57 26.19
CA CYS A 177 2.60 -12.08 25.62
C CYS A 177 3.08 -10.82 26.36
N PRO A 178 4.11 -10.89 27.22
CA PRO A 178 4.59 -9.72 27.97
C PRO A 178 5.24 -8.64 27.11
N LYS A 179 5.54 -8.97 25.84
CA LYS A 179 6.16 -8.09 24.85
C LYS A 179 5.16 -7.55 23.81
N GLY A 180 3.89 -7.96 23.86
CA GLY A 180 2.87 -7.54 22.88
C GLY A 180 3.17 -7.94 21.43
N ILE A 181 3.94 -9.02 21.22
CA ILE A 181 4.39 -9.46 19.89
C ILE A 181 3.32 -10.22 19.12
N VAL A 182 2.49 -10.95 19.87
CA VAL A 182 1.36 -11.67 19.32
C VAL A 182 0.15 -10.76 19.47
N SER A 183 -0.46 -10.38 18.35
CA SER A 183 -1.66 -9.55 18.33
C SER A 183 -2.81 -10.29 17.66
N VAL A 184 -4.03 -10.10 18.17
CA VAL A 184 -5.23 -10.64 17.56
C VAL A 184 -5.91 -9.52 16.77
N THR A 185 -6.01 -9.71 15.45
CA THR A 185 -6.51 -8.66 14.55
C THR A 185 -7.47 -9.23 13.54
N THR A 186 -8.45 -8.43 13.16
CA THR A 186 -9.33 -8.70 12.02
C THR A 186 -8.59 -8.54 10.69
N PRO A 187 -9.06 -9.19 9.61
CA PRO A 187 -8.61 -8.93 8.25
C PRO A 187 -8.51 -7.43 7.90
N SER A 188 -9.53 -6.63 8.22
CA SER A 188 -9.54 -5.18 7.99
C SER A 188 -8.47 -4.46 8.78
N GLU A 189 -8.34 -4.70 10.09
CA GLU A 189 -7.28 -4.09 10.90
C GLU A 189 -5.89 -4.40 10.34
N ARG A 190 -5.66 -5.63 9.87
CA ARG A 190 -4.41 -6.01 9.21
C ARG A 190 -4.13 -5.20 7.95
N LEU A 191 -5.15 -4.97 7.10
CA LEU A 191 -5.02 -4.16 5.88
C LEU A 191 -4.78 -2.68 6.20
N LEU A 192 -5.44 -2.19 7.25
CA LEU A 192 -5.36 -0.81 7.73
C LEU A 192 -4.10 -0.52 8.55
N HIS A 193 -3.41 -1.55 9.05
CA HIS A 193 -2.17 -1.37 9.80
C HIS A 193 -1.07 -0.75 8.92
N PHE A 194 -0.35 0.23 9.46
CA PHE A 194 0.85 0.82 8.86
C PHE A 194 2.05 0.60 9.78
N ASN A 195 3.24 0.60 9.19
CA ASN A 195 4.50 0.41 9.91
C ASN A 195 4.69 1.46 11.01
N GLN A 196 4.97 1.00 12.23
CA GLN A 196 5.25 1.84 13.39
C GLN A 196 6.69 1.65 13.87
N ASP A 197 7.23 2.64 14.59
CA ASP A 197 8.61 2.62 15.08
C ASP A 197 8.89 1.58 16.18
N SER A 198 7.84 1.11 16.86
CA SER A 198 7.89 0.07 17.90
C SER A 198 8.01 -1.35 17.33
N GLU A 199 7.87 -1.53 16.03
CA GLU A 199 7.83 -2.84 15.39
C GLU A 199 9.21 -3.33 14.92
N CYS A 200 9.36 -4.66 14.79
CA CYS A 200 10.55 -5.27 14.20
C CYS A 200 10.46 -5.27 12.66
N LEU A 201 10.98 -4.22 12.02
CA LEU A 201 10.88 -3.96 10.59
C LEU A 201 12.24 -3.97 9.89
N ALA A 202 12.36 -4.73 8.80
CA ALA A 202 13.53 -4.66 7.93
C ALA A 202 13.65 -3.29 7.25
N PRO A 203 14.87 -2.79 6.99
CA PRO A 203 15.06 -1.48 6.35
C PRO A 203 14.45 -1.42 4.93
N CYS A 204 14.45 -2.52 4.18
CA CYS A 204 13.78 -2.58 2.87
C CYS A 204 12.25 -2.40 2.97
N ARG A 205 11.60 -2.90 4.03
CA ARG A 205 10.17 -2.68 4.31
C ARG A 205 9.90 -1.24 4.73
N GLN A 206 10.79 -0.64 5.52
CA GLN A 206 10.69 0.77 5.95
C GLN A 206 10.87 1.74 4.76
N GLY A 207 11.77 1.42 3.82
CA GLY A 207 12.01 2.22 2.62
C GLY A 207 10.97 2.02 1.49
N CYS A 208 10.10 1.02 1.60
CA CYS A 208 9.03 0.79 0.63
C CYS A 208 7.83 1.72 0.92
N PRO A 209 7.42 2.62 0.01
CA PRO A 209 6.27 3.50 0.26
C PRO A 209 4.92 2.79 0.45
N ALA A 210 4.80 1.58 -0.10
CA ALA A 210 3.64 0.70 0.10
C ALA A 210 3.78 -0.18 1.36
N GLU A 211 4.93 -0.21 2.02
CA GLU A 211 5.21 -0.98 3.24
C GLU A 211 5.07 -2.51 3.07
N ILE A 212 5.44 -3.02 1.90
CA ILE A 212 5.39 -4.45 1.57
C ILE A 212 6.30 -5.22 2.54
N ASN A 213 5.82 -6.37 3.05
CA ASN A 213 6.61 -7.25 3.90
C ASN A 213 7.62 -8.07 3.08
N ILE A 214 8.71 -7.41 2.68
CA ILE A 214 9.72 -7.95 1.78
C ILE A 214 10.39 -9.23 2.30
N PRO A 215 10.92 -9.28 3.55
CA PRO A 215 11.53 -10.50 4.06
C PRO A 215 10.56 -11.70 4.02
N LYS A 216 9.28 -11.48 4.36
CA LYS A 216 8.27 -12.54 4.39
C LYS A 216 8.01 -13.14 3.01
N TYR A 217 7.79 -12.33 1.98
CA TYR A 217 7.52 -12.89 0.65
C TYR A 217 8.78 -13.53 0.04
N ILE A 218 9.98 -12.99 0.28
CA ILE A 218 11.22 -13.63 -0.20
C ILE A 218 11.43 -14.98 0.48
N ARG A 219 11.13 -15.10 1.78
CA ARG A 219 11.16 -16.39 2.48
C ARG A 219 10.14 -17.39 1.92
N GLN A 220 8.95 -16.93 1.54
CA GLN A 220 7.93 -17.76 0.91
C GLN A 220 8.38 -18.25 -0.48
N ILE A 221 9.02 -17.39 -1.28
CA ILE A 221 9.64 -17.78 -2.56
C ILE A 221 10.72 -18.84 -2.31
N LYS A 222 11.61 -18.62 -1.32
CA LYS A 222 12.66 -19.59 -0.95
C LYS A 222 12.08 -20.97 -0.61
N ALA A 223 10.90 -21.00 0.01
CA ALA A 223 10.19 -22.23 0.39
C ALA A 223 9.34 -22.85 -0.75
N GLY A 224 9.30 -22.24 -1.95
CA GLY A 224 8.45 -22.68 -3.06
C GLY A 224 6.96 -22.28 -2.93
N ASN A 225 6.60 -21.51 -1.89
CA ASN A 225 5.22 -21.11 -1.62
C ASN A 225 4.87 -19.80 -2.36
N TYR A 226 4.82 -19.85 -3.69
CA TYR A 226 4.63 -18.65 -4.53
C TYR A 226 3.28 -17.98 -4.33
N GLU A 227 2.20 -18.75 -4.15
CA GLU A 227 0.87 -18.20 -3.88
C GLU A 227 0.86 -17.35 -2.61
N ALA A 228 1.47 -17.86 -1.53
CA ALA A 228 1.58 -17.14 -0.26
C ALA A 228 2.45 -15.87 -0.38
N ALA A 229 3.46 -15.88 -1.26
CA ALA A 229 4.27 -14.70 -1.57
C ALA A 229 3.43 -13.63 -2.29
N VAL A 230 2.63 -14.01 -3.28
CA VAL A 230 1.68 -13.11 -3.96
C VAL A 230 0.69 -12.51 -2.98
N SER A 231 0.04 -13.33 -2.15
CA SER A 231 -0.90 -12.85 -1.12
C SER A 231 -0.23 -11.87 -0.15
N THR A 232 1.00 -12.13 0.26
CA THR A 232 1.77 -11.24 1.15
C THR A 232 2.06 -9.88 0.49
N ILE A 233 2.36 -9.86 -0.81
CA ILE A 233 2.55 -8.60 -1.54
C ILE A 233 1.21 -7.84 -1.63
N ARG A 234 0.12 -8.54 -1.97
CA ARG A 234 -1.24 -7.99 -2.13
C ARG A 234 -1.89 -7.48 -0.85
N GLU A 235 -1.39 -7.84 0.33
CA GLU A 235 -1.77 -7.19 1.60
C GLU A 235 -1.45 -5.69 1.60
N ARG A 236 -0.50 -5.25 0.74
CA ARG A 236 0.08 -3.90 0.77
C ARG A 236 0.11 -3.23 -0.60
N ASN A 237 0.20 -4.00 -1.68
CA ASN A 237 0.28 -3.53 -3.05
C ASN A 237 -0.60 -4.38 -4.00
N PRO A 238 -1.74 -3.85 -4.50
CA PRO A 238 -2.58 -4.56 -5.46
C PRO A 238 -2.03 -4.55 -6.90
N LEU A 239 -1.04 -3.70 -7.19
CA LEU A 239 -0.45 -3.51 -8.52
C LEU A 239 0.96 -4.11 -8.59
N LEU A 240 1.11 -5.37 -8.19
CA LEU A 240 2.39 -6.07 -8.11
C LEU A 240 3.04 -6.38 -9.47
N LEU A 241 2.27 -6.69 -10.52
CA LEU A 241 2.76 -6.90 -11.90
C LEU A 241 3.29 -5.59 -12.47
N SER A 242 2.53 -4.50 -12.33
CA SER A 242 2.96 -3.17 -12.77
C SER A 242 4.18 -2.71 -11.98
N CYS A 243 4.14 -2.78 -10.65
CA CYS A 243 5.28 -2.42 -9.81
C CYS A 243 6.51 -3.30 -10.03
N GLY A 244 6.35 -4.56 -10.46
CA GLY A 244 7.47 -5.44 -10.81
C GLY A 244 8.27 -4.94 -12.01
N ARG A 245 7.63 -4.14 -12.87
CA ARG A 245 8.20 -3.62 -14.12
C ARG A 245 8.68 -2.18 -14.01
N VAL A 246 7.95 -1.33 -13.28
CA VAL A 246 8.16 0.14 -13.36
C VAL A 246 8.70 0.77 -12.09
N CYS A 247 8.77 0.01 -10.98
CA CYS A 247 9.21 0.55 -9.70
C CYS A 247 10.73 0.74 -9.69
N PRO A 248 11.26 1.92 -9.29
CA PRO A 248 12.70 2.15 -9.13
C PRO A 248 13.24 1.59 -7.81
N HIS A 249 12.57 0.58 -7.25
CA HIS A 249 13.02 -0.23 -6.12
C HIS A 249 13.74 0.54 -4.97
N PRO A 250 13.13 1.56 -4.33
CA PRO A 250 13.75 2.28 -3.20
C PRO A 250 14.06 1.37 -2.00
N CYS A 251 13.39 0.21 -1.93
CA CYS A 251 13.65 -0.84 -0.96
C CYS A 251 15.02 -1.52 -1.14
N GLU A 252 15.61 -1.50 -2.34
CA GLU A 252 16.92 -2.08 -2.64
C GLU A 252 18.05 -1.16 -2.17
N THR A 253 17.91 0.16 -2.30
CA THR A 253 18.83 1.19 -1.74
C THR A 253 18.87 1.18 -0.20
N ALA A 254 17.85 0.59 0.43
CA ALA A 254 17.78 0.40 1.86
C ALA A 254 18.21 -1.01 2.29
N CYS A 255 18.61 -1.86 1.34
CA CYS A 255 18.92 -3.26 1.65
C CYS A 255 20.18 -3.34 2.51
N ARG A 256 20.08 -3.99 3.67
CA ARG A 256 21.23 -4.20 4.56
C ARG A 256 22.39 -4.91 3.84
N ARG A 257 22.09 -5.76 2.85
CA ARG A 257 23.10 -6.50 2.09
C ARG A 257 23.97 -5.61 1.20
N GLU A 258 23.45 -4.46 0.77
CA GLU A 258 24.18 -3.47 -0.06
C GLU A 258 25.39 -2.87 0.66
N ILE A 259 25.47 -3.00 1.99
CA ILE A 259 26.56 -2.44 2.79
C ILE A 259 27.89 -3.17 2.50
N ASP A 260 27.85 -4.50 2.31
CA ASP A 260 29.04 -5.35 2.18
C ASP A 260 29.08 -6.22 0.90
N ASP A 261 27.97 -6.29 0.17
CA ASP A 261 27.80 -6.93 -1.14
C ASP A 261 26.82 -6.08 -1.99
N GLU A 262 26.28 -6.60 -3.08
CA GLU A 262 25.17 -5.94 -3.78
C GLU A 262 23.81 -6.22 -3.11
N ALA A 263 22.88 -5.28 -3.26
CA ALA A 263 21.50 -5.43 -2.81
C ALA A 263 20.84 -6.71 -3.39
N VAL A 264 19.88 -7.24 -2.64
CA VAL A 264 18.99 -8.30 -3.16
C VAL A 264 18.14 -7.72 -4.28
N SER A 265 17.94 -8.47 -5.36
CA SER A 265 17.07 -8.14 -6.49
C SER A 265 15.58 -8.29 -6.11
N ILE A 266 15.16 -7.50 -5.12
CA ILE A 266 13.84 -7.53 -4.47
C ILE A 266 12.72 -7.34 -5.49
N ASN A 267 12.88 -6.40 -6.43
CA ASN A 267 11.90 -6.10 -7.46
C ASN A 267 11.74 -7.25 -8.45
N GLN A 268 12.84 -7.88 -8.86
CA GLN A 268 12.81 -9.03 -9.77
C GLN A 268 12.15 -10.24 -9.12
N LEU A 269 12.39 -10.48 -7.83
CA LEU A 269 11.68 -11.53 -7.07
C LEU A 269 10.17 -11.26 -6.98
N LYS A 270 9.77 -10.00 -6.81
CA LYS A 270 8.36 -9.59 -6.83
C LYS A 270 7.75 -9.81 -8.22
N ARG A 271 8.46 -9.44 -9.29
CA ARG A 271 8.03 -9.69 -10.67
C ARG A 271 7.88 -11.19 -10.95
N PHE A 272 8.84 -12.01 -10.53
CA PHE A 272 8.80 -13.46 -10.69
C PHE A 272 7.49 -14.08 -10.17
N VAL A 273 7.10 -13.79 -8.91
CA VAL A 273 5.85 -14.34 -8.35
C VAL A 273 4.59 -13.70 -8.92
N ALA A 274 4.66 -12.43 -9.33
CA ALA A 274 3.53 -11.77 -10.00
C ALA A 274 3.26 -12.42 -11.36
N ASP A 275 4.30 -12.66 -12.15
CA ASP A 275 4.21 -13.33 -13.44
C ASP A 275 3.85 -14.82 -13.28
N TYR A 276 4.31 -15.50 -12.22
CA TYR A 276 3.87 -16.85 -11.88
C TYR A 276 2.34 -16.94 -11.79
N GLU A 277 1.70 -16.04 -11.04
CA GLU A 277 0.25 -16.06 -10.91
C GLU A 277 -0.43 -15.79 -12.26
N MET A 278 0.00 -14.74 -12.98
CA MET A 278 -0.58 -14.39 -14.27
C MET A 278 -0.54 -15.55 -15.26
N ASN A 279 0.54 -16.35 -15.22
CA ASN A 279 0.75 -17.51 -16.09
C ASN A 279 0.20 -18.83 -15.53
N SER A 280 -0.31 -18.86 -14.30
CA SER A 280 -0.86 -20.07 -13.67
C SER A 280 -2.19 -20.54 -14.27
N GLY A 281 -2.86 -19.68 -15.06
CA GLY A 281 -4.18 -19.94 -15.62
C GLY A 281 -5.34 -19.71 -14.65
N SER A 282 -5.07 -19.31 -13.41
CA SER A 282 -6.07 -18.97 -12.40
C SER A 282 -5.71 -17.69 -11.65
N ARG A 283 -6.70 -17.06 -11.02
CA ARG A 283 -6.49 -15.91 -10.13
C ARG A 283 -6.56 -16.40 -8.69
N LEU A 284 -5.59 -16.01 -7.88
CA LEU A 284 -5.63 -16.34 -6.47
C LEU A 284 -6.78 -15.58 -5.79
N PRO A 285 -7.55 -16.23 -4.91
CA PRO A 285 -8.66 -15.58 -4.23
C PRO A 285 -8.15 -14.45 -3.34
N ILE A 286 -8.89 -13.35 -3.35
CA ILE A 286 -8.58 -12.17 -2.53
C ILE A 286 -9.70 -12.05 -1.49
N PRO A 287 -9.39 -12.27 -0.20
CA PRO A 287 -10.42 -12.19 0.84
C PRO A 287 -11.03 -10.79 0.95
N GLN A 288 -12.36 -10.76 1.05
CA GLN A 288 -13.17 -9.57 1.32
C GLN A 288 -13.94 -9.76 2.62
N SER A 289 -14.04 -8.67 3.38
CA SER A 289 -14.93 -8.58 4.52
C SER A 289 -16.40 -8.51 4.08
N PRO A 290 -17.33 -8.82 4.98
CA PRO A 290 -18.75 -8.73 4.67
C PRO A 290 -19.20 -7.33 4.23
N PRO A 291 -20.26 -7.20 3.40
CA PRO A 291 -20.74 -5.92 2.92
C PRO A 291 -21.14 -4.96 4.05
N THR A 292 -20.66 -3.72 3.96
CA THR A 292 -20.93 -2.64 4.93
C THR A 292 -22.08 -1.72 4.52
N GLY A 293 -22.56 -1.82 3.28
CA GLY A 293 -23.54 -0.90 2.69
C GLY A 293 -22.99 0.49 2.31
N LYS A 294 -21.74 0.82 2.68
CA LYS A 294 -21.15 2.14 2.41
C LYS A 294 -20.69 2.28 0.96
N ARG A 295 -21.05 3.38 0.31
CA ARG A 295 -20.69 3.70 -1.09
C ARG A 295 -19.65 4.79 -1.16
N ILE A 296 -18.57 4.54 -1.90
CA ILE A 296 -17.45 5.50 -2.03
C ILE A 296 -17.23 5.82 -3.50
N ALA A 297 -17.18 7.10 -3.86
CA ALA A 297 -16.81 7.52 -5.21
C ALA A 297 -15.30 7.71 -5.32
N ILE A 298 -14.69 7.12 -6.34
CA ILE A 298 -13.26 7.22 -6.63
C ILE A 298 -13.10 7.95 -7.95
N VAL A 299 -12.65 9.21 -7.93
CA VAL A 299 -12.44 10.03 -9.13
C VAL A 299 -11.00 9.86 -9.59
N GLY A 300 -10.81 9.17 -10.71
CA GLY A 300 -9.52 8.78 -11.29
C GLY A 300 -9.22 7.29 -11.12
N GLY A 301 -9.04 6.59 -12.23
CA GLY A 301 -8.73 5.16 -12.32
C GLY A 301 -7.24 4.84 -12.42
N GLY A 302 -6.38 5.74 -11.94
CA GLY A 302 -4.92 5.54 -11.87
C GLY A 302 -4.47 4.70 -10.67
N PRO A 303 -3.15 4.59 -10.41
CA PRO A 303 -2.62 3.74 -9.34
C PRO A 303 -3.17 4.05 -7.94
N ALA A 304 -3.33 5.34 -7.61
CA ALA A 304 -3.88 5.75 -6.33
C ALA A 304 -5.36 5.36 -6.19
N GLY A 305 -6.17 5.60 -7.24
CA GLY A 305 -7.59 5.25 -7.26
C GLY A 305 -7.84 3.75 -7.24
N LEU A 306 -7.11 2.98 -8.06
CA LEU A 306 -7.16 1.52 -8.06
C LEU A 306 -6.75 0.94 -6.70
N SER A 307 -5.69 1.47 -6.09
CA SER A 307 -5.27 1.07 -4.75
C SER A 307 -6.34 1.37 -3.70
N CYS A 308 -6.88 2.59 -3.71
CA CYS A 308 -7.93 3.00 -2.77
C CYS A 308 -9.18 2.10 -2.91
N ALA A 309 -9.67 1.92 -4.14
CA ALA A 309 -10.82 1.08 -4.44
C ALA A 309 -10.58 -0.38 -4.02
N TYR A 310 -9.40 -0.94 -4.30
CA TYR A 310 -9.03 -2.29 -3.88
C TYR A 310 -9.15 -2.48 -2.37
N PHE A 311 -8.56 -1.59 -1.57
CA PHE A 311 -8.60 -1.72 -0.11
C PHE A 311 -10.01 -1.51 0.45
N LEU A 312 -10.77 -0.54 -0.09
CA LEU A 312 -12.15 -0.31 0.32
C LEU A 312 -13.05 -1.51 0.01
N ALA A 313 -12.93 -2.11 -1.18
CA ALA A 313 -13.69 -3.31 -1.56
C ALA A 313 -13.34 -4.53 -0.69
N ARG A 314 -12.07 -4.65 -0.27
CA ARG A 314 -11.65 -5.70 0.66
C ARG A 314 -12.17 -5.52 2.07
N MET A 315 -12.53 -4.31 2.48
CA MET A 315 -13.19 -4.02 3.75
C MET A 315 -14.72 -4.05 3.64
N GLY A 316 -15.27 -4.55 2.52
CA GLY A 316 -16.71 -4.70 2.32
C GLY A 316 -17.43 -3.42 1.94
N HIS A 317 -16.72 -2.35 1.58
CA HIS A 317 -17.33 -1.14 1.01
C HIS A 317 -17.60 -1.31 -0.49
N SER A 318 -18.46 -0.46 -1.04
CA SER A 318 -18.85 -0.46 -2.46
C SER A 318 -18.24 0.73 -3.21
N PRO A 319 -16.98 0.65 -3.66
CA PRO A 319 -16.35 1.72 -4.42
C PRO A 319 -16.84 1.75 -5.88
N VAL A 320 -17.00 2.97 -6.41
CA VAL A 320 -17.30 3.22 -7.84
C VAL A 320 -16.24 4.15 -8.40
N ILE A 321 -15.52 3.70 -9.42
CA ILE A 321 -14.46 4.46 -10.09
C ILE A 321 -15.06 5.27 -11.24
N TYR A 322 -14.77 6.56 -11.30
CA TYR A 322 -15.07 7.46 -12.41
C TYR A 322 -13.74 7.82 -13.09
N GLU A 323 -13.57 7.46 -14.35
CA GLU A 323 -12.34 7.65 -15.11
C GLU A 323 -12.62 8.51 -16.35
N ALA A 324 -11.81 9.55 -16.55
CA ALA A 324 -11.96 10.48 -17.67
C ALA A 324 -11.58 9.85 -19.01
N MET A 325 -10.62 8.91 -19.00
CA MET A 325 -10.16 8.19 -20.19
C MET A 325 -11.03 6.97 -20.51
N ASN A 326 -10.80 6.37 -21.68
CA ASN A 326 -11.53 5.19 -22.17
C ASN A 326 -11.22 3.89 -21.39
N LYS A 327 -10.07 3.82 -20.70
CA LYS A 327 -9.63 2.66 -19.92
C LYS A 327 -8.98 3.10 -18.60
N LEU A 328 -9.05 2.22 -17.61
CA LEU A 328 -8.38 2.41 -16.32
C LEU A 328 -6.85 2.22 -16.43
N GLY A 329 -6.12 2.70 -15.43
CA GLY A 329 -4.67 2.54 -15.29
C GLY A 329 -3.93 3.87 -15.16
N GLY A 330 -4.55 4.98 -15.59
CA GLY A 330 -3.95 6.31 -15.55
C GLY A 330 -2.54 6.32 -16.18
N MET A 331 -1.57 6.93 -15.52
CA MET A 331 -0.19 7.01 -16.03
C MET A 331 0.46 5.64 -16.30
N LEU A 332 0.03 4.54 -15.68
CA LEU A 332 0.52 3.19 -16.05
C LEU A 332 0.13 2.81 -17.49
N ARG A 333 -1.04 3.25 -17.93
CA ARG A 333 -1.53 3.01 -19.29
C ARG A 333 -1.02 4.07 -20.25
N TYR A 334 -1.23 5.33 -19.91
CA TYR A 334 -1.08 6.44 -20.86
C TYR A 334 0.29 7.12 -20.79
N GLY A 335 1.05 6.92 -19.70
CA GLY A 335 2.39 7.50 -19.56
C GLY A 335 3.49 6.48 -19.82
N ILE A 336 3.34 5.25 -19.31
CA ILE A 336 4.38 4.23 -19.38
C ILE A 336 4.32 3.48 -20.72
N PRO A 337 5.44 3.37 -21.46
CA PRO A 337 5.45 2.74 -22.78
C PRO A 337 5.16 1.23 -22.77
N GLU A 338 4.67 0.71 -23.90
CA GLU A 338 4.34 -0.72 -24.08
C GLU A 338 5.54 -1.64 -23.83
N TYR A 339 6.75 -1.22 -24.21
CA TYR A 339 7.97 -2.00 -24.03
C TYR A 339 8.43 -2.10 -22.56
N ARG A 340 7.88 -1.28 -21.65
CA ARG A 340 8.15 -1.34 -20.20
C ARG A 340 7.01 -2.01 -19.44
N LEU A 341 5.78 -1.63 -19.77
CA LEU A 341 4.57 -2.19 -19.15
C LEU A 341 3.55 -2.53 -20.24
N PRO A 342 3.52 -3.81 -20.66
CA PRO A 342 2.57 -4.24 -21.70
C PRO A 342 1.12 -4.04 -21.26
N LYS A 343 0.28 -3.49 -22.13
CA LYS A 343 -1.12 -3.16 -21.77
C LYS A 343 -1.93 -4.40 -21.40
N LYS A 344 -1.64 -5.56 -22.01
CA LYS A 344 -2.27 -6.83 -21.65
C LYS A 344 -2.01 -7.25 -20.18
N VAL A 345 -0.81 -6.95 -19.67
CA VAL A 345 -0.43 -7.26 -18.28
C VAL A 345 -1.19 -6.34 -17.34
N LEU A 346 -1.25 -5.05 -17.68
CA LEU A 346 -2.01 -4.06 -16.92
C LEU A 346 -3.52 -4.36 -16.93
N ASP A 347 -4.08 -4.75 -18.08
CA ASP A 347 -5.49 -5.15 -18.23
C ASP A 347 -5.79 -6.34 -17.31
N TRP A 348 -4.95 -7.37 -17.32
CA TRP A 348 -5.11 -8.54 -16.45
C TRP A 348 -5.03 -8.15 -14.96
N GLU A 349 -4.12 -7.25 -14.59
CA GLU A 349 -4.00 -6.80 -13.21
C GLU A 349 -5.21 -6.00 -12.74
N ILE A 350 -5.69 -5.06 -13.56
CA ILE A 350 -6.87 -4.22 -13.27
C ILE A 350 -8.13 -5.08 -13.18
N GLU A 351 -8.32 -6.04 -14.08
CA GLU A 351 -9.46 -6.96 -14.04
C GLU A 351 -9.48 -7.74 -12.71
N GLY A 352 -8.32 -8.17 -12.22
CA GLY A 352 -8.21 -8.82 -10.91
C GLY A 352 -8.68 -7.95 -9.75
N ILE A 353 -8.49 -6.63 -9.84
CA ILE A 353 -8.99 -5.65 -8.86
C ILE A 353 -10.51 -5.46 -9.02
N LEU A 354 -11.00 -5.33 -10.25
CA LEU A 354 -12.43 -5.13 -10.52
C LEU A 354 -13.30 -6.34 -10.12
N ASN A 355 -12.74 -7.55 -10.18
CA ASN A 355 -13.39 -8.80 -9.76
C ASN A 355 -13.79 -8.83 -8.27
N LEU A 356 -13.35 -7.85 -7.47
CA LEU A 356 -13.83 -7.61 -6.09
C LEU A 356 -15.22 -6.95 -6.04
N GLY A 357 -15.92 -6.82 -7.16
CA GLY A 357 -17.22 -6.15 -7.26
C GLY A 357 -17.13 -4.63 -7.43
N ILE A 358 -15.96 -4.12 -7.87
CA ILE A 358 -15.74 -2.69 -8.07
C ILE A 358 -16.34 -2.27 -9.41
N THR A 359 -17.21 -1.26 -9.39
CA THR A 359 -17.78 -0.70 -10.61
C THR A 359 -16.87 0.38 -11.18
N ALA A 360 -16.64 0.38 -12.50
CA ALA A 360 -15.89 1.42 -13.18
C ALA A 360 -16.73 2.07 -14.30
N LYS A 361 -16.76 3.40 -14.30
CA LYS A 361 -17.41 4.26 -15.30
C LYS A 361 -16.33 5.07 -16.02
N THR A 362 -15.93 4.64 -17.20
CA THR A 362 -14.93 5.29 -18.06
C THR A 362 -15.56 6.37 -18.94
N ASN A 363 -14.75 7.25 -19.54
CA ASN A 363 -15.20 8.42 -20.30
C ASN A 363 -16.09 9.37 -19.49
N MET A 364 -15.83 9.49 -18.19
CA MET A 364 -16.56 10.35 -17.26
C MET A 364 -15.55 11.30 -16.59
N ARG A 365 -15.56 12.57 -17.01
CA ARG A 365 -14.67 13.61 -16.49
C ARG A 365 -15.39 14.50 -15.48
N VAL A 366 -14.81 14.63 -14.29
CA VAL A 366 -15.26 15.59 -13.27
C VAL A 366 -15.19 17.03 -13.80
N GLY A 367 -16.19 17.84 -13.49
CA GLY A 367 -16.35 19.20 -14.01
C GLY A 367 -16.99 19.30 -15.40
N LYS A 368 -17.14 18.18 -16.11
CA LYS A 368 -17.78 18.13 -17.43
C LYS A 368 -19.00 17.24 -17.43
N ASP A 369 -18.84 15.99 -17.03
CA ASP A 369 -19.88 14.96 -17.09
C ASP A 369 -20.59 14.78 -15.73
N PHE A 370 -19.92 15.13 -14.63
CA PHE A 370 -20.46 15.14 -13.27
C PHE A 370 -19.67 16.12 -12.37
N THR A 371 -20.26 16.52 -11.24
CA THR A 371 -19.62 17.37 -10.21
C THR A 371 -19.45 16.60 -8.89
N ILE A 372 -18.66 17.13 -7.94
CA ILE A 372 -18.52 16.51 -6.62
C ILE A 372 -19.87 16.51 -5.88
N GLU A 373 -20.68 17.58 -6.04
CA GLU A 373 -22.02 17.63 -5.43
C GLU A 373 -22.95 16.56 -5.99
N SER A 374 -22.93 16.35 -7.31
CA SER A 374 -23.80 15.34 -7.93
C SER A 374 -23.54 13.94 -7.36
N LEU A 375 -22.29 13.63 -6.99
CA LEU A 375 -21.95 12.37 -6.31
C LEU A 375 -22.50 12.33 -4.88
N ARG A 376 -22.47 13.44 -4.14
CA ARG A 376 -23.10 13.51 -2.81
C ARG A 376 -24.62 13.31 -2.91
N GLU A 377 -25.26 13.95 -3.87
CA GLU A 377 -26.70 13.79 -4.15
C GLU A 377 -27.07 12.36 -4.59
N GLU A 378 -26.17 11.65 -5.27
CA GLU A 378 -26.32 10.21 -5.61
C GLU A 378 -26.22 9.28 -4.38
N GLY A 379 -25.87 9.82 -3.20
CA GLY A 379 -25.78 9.08 -1.95
C GLY A 379 -24.42 8.43 -1.67
N PHE A 380 -23.32 9.01 -2.18
CA PHE A 380 -21.97 8.56 -1.80
C PHE A 380 -21.56 9.09 -0.41
N ASP A 381 -21.13 8.18 0.46
CA ASP A 381 -20.71 8.48 1.84
C ASP A 381 -19.39 9.28 1.87
N ALA A 382 -18.47 8.96 0.96
CA ALA A 382 -17.16 9.63 0.82
C ALA A 382 -16.71 9.69 -0.64
N ILE A 383 -15.80 10.63 -0.92
CA ILE A 383 -15.25 10.90 -2.26
C ILE A 383 -13.72 10.94 -2.17
N PHE A 384 -13.06 10.14 -3.01
CA PHE A 384 -11.62 10.14 -3.18
C PHE A 384 -11.25 10.80 -4.52
N LEU A 385 -10.36 11.80 -4.48
CA LEU A 385 -9.84 12.51 -5.65
C LEU A 385 -8.42 12.01 -5.95
N GLY A 386 -8.30 11.11 -6.92
CA GLY A 386 -7.05 10.56 -7.45
C GLY A 386 -6.83 10.90 -8.92
N ILE A 387 -7.14 12.14 -9.31
CA ILE A 387 -7.16 12.59 -10.72
C ILE A 387 -5.78 12.62 -11.38
N GLY A 388 -4.70 12.57 -10.60
CA GLY A 388 -3.33 12.61 -11.11
C GLY A 388 -2.90 14.00 -11.62
N ALA A 389 -1.77 14.05 -12.34
CA ALA A 389 -1.20 15.27 -12.89
C ALA A 389 -1.11 15.18 -14.42
N TRP A 390 -2.20 15.55 -15.12
CA TRP A 390 -2.33 15.38 -16.58
C TRP A 390 -1.92 16.60 -17.40
N VAL A 391 -1.69 17.75 -16.76
CA VAL A 391 -1.38 19.00 -17.46
C VAL A 391 0.12 19.20 -17.53
N ASP A 392 0.68 19.15 -18.73
CA ASP A 392 2.09 19.47 -18.97
C ASP A 392 2.41 20.95 -18.69
N TYR A 393 3.57 21.22 -18.10
CA TYR A 393 4.10 22.58 -18.03
C TYR A 393 4.57 23.07 -19.41
N ALA A 394 4.26 24.33 -19.72
CA ALA A 394 4.76 25.01 -20.92
C ALA A 394 6.22 25.46 -20.76
N LEU A 395 7.00 25.44 -21.84
CA LEU A 395 8.36 26.02 -21.89
C LEU A 395 8.30 27.54 -21.75
N ARG A 396 7.23 28.18 -22.24
CA ARG A 396 7.06 29.64 -22.29
C ARG A 396 8.10 30.31 -23.18
N VAL A 397 8.34 29.70 -24.34
CA VAL A 397 9.25 30.21 -25.37
C VAL A 397 8.49 30.47 -26.66
N GLU A 398 9.00 31.41 -27.47
CA GLU A 398 8.41 31.70 -28.78
C GLU A 398 8.45 30.44 -29.66
N GLY A 399 7.32 30.10 -30.29
CA GLY A 399 7.21 28.97 -31.21
C GLY A 399 6.96 27.60 -30.56
N GLU A 400 6.68 27.52 -29.25
CA GLU A 400 6.46 26.23 -28.58
C GLU A 400 5.19 25.46 -29.03
N ASP A 401 4.27 26.12 -29.73
CA ASP A 401 3.03 25.54 -30.28
C ASP A 401 3.07 25.34 -31.81
N LEU A 402 4.27 25.37 -32.43
CA LEU A 402 4.45 25.13 -33.87
C LEU A 402 4.13 23.68 -34.27
N ASP A 403 3.89 23.45 -35.57
CA ASP A 403 3.71 22.07 -36.08
C ASP A 403 5.01 21.27 -35.91
N GLY A 404 4.89 20.10 -35.28
CA GLY A 404 6.02 19.28 -34.81
C GLY A 404 6.44 19.53 -33.35
N CYS A 405 5.78 20.42 -32.62
CA CYS A 405 5.95 20.56 -31.17
C CYS A 405 4.89 19.77 -30.41
N TYR A 406 5.33 18.95 -29.45
CA TYR A 406 4.48 18.15 -28.58
C TYR A 406 4.80 18.41 -27.11
N LYS A 407 3.84 18.09 -26.25
CA LYS A 407 4.06 18.02 -24.80
C LYS A 407 4.20 16.56 -24.39
N GLY A 408 4.99 16.29 -23.34
CA GLY A 408 5.41 14.94 -22.99
C GLY A 408 4.24 14.00 -22.69
N ILE A 409 3.30 14.42 -21.85
CA ILE A 409 2.12 13.60 -21.54
C ILE A 409 1.21 13.49 -22.75
N ASN A 410 1.01 14.57 -23.51
CA ASN A 410 0.25 14.49 -24.76
C ASN A 410 0.84 13.47 -25.75
N PHE A 411 2.17 13.47 -25.92
CA PHE A 411 2.87 12.54 -26.81
C PHE A 411 2.72 11.09 -26.33
N LEU A 412 3.02 10.81 -25.05
CA LEU A 412 2.97 9.46 -24.50
C LEU A 412 1.53 8.91 -24.44
N SER A 413 0.55 9.75 -24.07
CA SER A 413 -0.86 9.32 -23.97
C SER A 413 -1.44 8.94 -25.32
N ARG A 414 -1.16 9.72 -26.36
CA ARG A 414 -1.57 9.41 -27.74
C ARG A 414 -0.92 8.12 -28.25
N LEU A 415 0.36 7.90 -27.95
CA LEU A 415 1.01 6.62 -28.23
C LEU A 415 0.36 5.45 -27.48
N GLY A 416 -0.02 5.66 -26.21
CA GLY A 416 -0.72 4.66 -25.41
C GLY A 416 -2.14 4.32 -25.89
N ASP A 417 -2.76 5.20 -26.67
CA ASP A 417 -4.08 5.03 -27.30
C ASP A 417 -4.00 4.60 -28.77
N ASP A 418 -2.83 4.18 -29.25
CA ASP A 418 -2.57 3.79 -30.65
C ASP A 418 -2.92 4.88 -31.68
N ASP A 419 -2.86 6.16 -31.27
CA ASP A 419 -3.13 7.30 -32.14
C ASP A 419 -1.90 7.63 -33.01
N PRO A 420 -2.01 7.67 -34.35
CA PRO A 420 -0.88 7.97 -35.22
C PRO A 420 -0.28 9.35 -34.95
N LEU A 421 0.96 9.35 -34.48
CA LEU A 421 1.77 10.55 -34.26
C LEU A 421 2.91 10.61 -35.28
N PRO A 422 2.92 11.60 -36.20
CA PRO A 422 4.04 11.78 -37.11
C PRO A 422 5.26 12.24 -36.30
N ILE A 423 6.39 11.57 -36.48
CA ILE A 423 7.66 11.98 -35.90
C ILE A 423 8.65 12.34 -37.00
N GLY A 424 9.42 13.40 -36.77
CA GLY A 424 10.51 13.82 -37.66
C GLY A 424 11.74 12.93 -37.55
N LYS A 425 12.75 13.20 -38.39
CA LYS A 425 14.02 12.46 -38.38
C LYS A 425 14.90 12.85 -37.20
N ARG A 426 14.89 14.13 -36.83
CA ARG A 426 15.66 14.69 -35.70
C ARG A 426 14.71 15.16 -34.61
N VAL A 427 14.76 14.50 -33.46
CA VAL A 427 13.83 14.72 -32.34
C VAL A 427 14.59 15.26 -31.14
N GLY A 428 14.13 16.36 -30.56
CA GLY A 428 14.67 16.91 -29.32
C GLY A 428 13.64 16.84 -28.21
N VAL A 429 14.00 16.26 -27.08
CA VAL A 429 13.15 16.20 -25.89
C VAL A 429 13.75 17.08 -24.80
N VAL A 430 12.99 18.08 -24.36
CA VAL A 430 13.43 19.02 -23.32
C VAL A 430 12.99 18.48 -21.96
N GLY A 431 13.94 18.07 -21.13
CA GLY A 431 13.66 17.50 -19.81
C GLY A 431 14.76 16.55 -19.34
N GLY A 432 14.65 16.08 -18.10
CA GLY A 432 15.59 15.11 -17.53
C GLY A 432 14.98 14.07 -16.60
N GLY A 433 13.64 14.03 -16.50
CA GLY A 433 12.92 13.04 -15.69
C GLY A 433 12.52 11.81 -16.49
N ASN A 434 11.88 10.85 -15.82
CA ASN A 434 11.46 9.59 -16.44
C ASN A 434 10.58 9.79 -17.69
N SER A 435 9.66 10.77 -17.68
CA SER A 435 8.86 11.10 -18.86
C SER A 435 9.70 11.54 -20.07
N ALA A 436 10.81 12.26 -19.84
CA ALA A 436 11.71 12.66 -20.91
C ALA A 436 12.44 11.46 -21.49
N ILE A 437 12.90 10.52 -20.64
CA ILE A 437 13.51 9.26 -21.05
C ILE A 437 12.52 8.41 -21.85
N ASP A 438 11.29 8.25 -21.37
CA ASP A 438 10.27 7.49 -22.08
C ASP A 438 9.95 8.14 -23.45
N CYS A 439 9.89 9.48 -23.54
CA CYS A 439 9.69 10.17 -24.82
C CYS A 439 10.81 9.87 -25.84
N VAL A 440 12.09 9.98 -25.45
CA VAL A 440 13.20 9.72 -26.39
C VAL A 440 13.28 8.26 -26.83
N ARG A 441 13.02 7.33 -25.91
CA ARG A 441 13.07 5.89 -26.19
C ARG A 441 11.91 5.46 -27.08
N ASN A 442 10.74 6.10 -26.99
CA ASN A 442 9.67 5.92 -27.98
C ASN A 442 10.03 6.56 -29.32
N ALA A 443 10.57 7.78 -29.31
CA ALA A 443 10.92 8.50 -30.53
C ALA A 443 11.85 7.70 -31.46
N ILE A 444 12.88 7.07 -30.89
CA ILE A 444 13.80 6.23 -31.68
C ILE A 444 13.10 4.97 -32.23
N ARG A 445 12.21 4.35 -31.46
CA ARG A 445 11.41 3.18 -31.88
C ARG A 445 10.40 3.51 -32.98
N MET A 446 9.94 4.76 -33.02
CA MET A 446 9.08 5.28 -34.07
C MET A 446 9.84 5.62 -35.36
N GLY A 447 11.16 5.42 -35.39
CA GLY A 447 11.99 5.57 -36.60
C GLY A 447 12.73 6.90 -36.70
N ALA A 448 12.84 7.68 -35.62
CA ALA A 448 13.73 8.84 -35.60
C ALA A 448 15.19 8.41 -35.80
N GLU A 449 15.92 9.15 -36.65
CA GLU A 449 17.33 8.88 -36.99
C GLU A 449 18.28 9.46 -35.94
N GLU A 450 17.94 10.63 -35.38
CA GLU A 450 18.69 11.26 -34.30
C GLU A 450 17.75 11.74 -33.20
N VAL A 451 18.01 11.32 -31.96
CA VAL A 451 17.19 11.70 -30.80
C VAL A 451 18.08 12.33 -29.74
N TYR A 452 17.65 13.48 -29.24
CA TYR A 452 18.38 14.30 -28.29
C TYR A 452 17.59 14.48 -26.99
N ILE A 453 18.24 14.28 -25.85
CA ILE A 453 17.80 14.87 -24.57
C ILE A 453 18.47 16.22 -24.41
N ILE A 454 17.67 17.27 -24.23
CA ILE A 454 18.13 18.62 -23.91
C ILE A 454 17.83 18.88 -22.43
N TYR A 455 18.88 19.01 -21.63
CA TYR A 455 18.74 19.19 -20.18
C TYR A 455 19.57 20.37 -19.68
N ARG A 456 18.92 21.24 -18.90
CA ARG A 456 19.54 22.47 -18.38
C ARG A 456 20.60 22.26 -17.29
N ARG A 457 20.77 21.05 -16.77
CA ARG A 457 21.80 20.69 -15.78
C ARG A 457 22.68 19.54 -16.30
N THR A 458 23.51 18.98 -15.44
CA THR A 458 24.37 17.83 -15.80
C THR A 458 23.67 16.51 -15.52
N ARG A 459 24.29 15.40 -15.95
CA ARG A 459 23.83 14.03 -15.70
C ARG A 459 23.57 13.76 -14.21
N ALA A 460 24.42 14.28 -13.32
CA ALA A 460 24.33 14.06 -11.88
C ALA A 460 23.05 14.64 -11.24
N GLU A 461 22.46 15.66 -11.85
CA GLU A 461 21.21 16.27 -11.36
C GLU A 461 19.97 15.77 -12.12
N MET A 462 20.08 14.75 -12.98
CA MET A 462 18.91 14.18 -13.66
C MET A 462 18.01 13.46 -12.65
N PRO A 463 16.71 13.76 -12.61
CA PRO A 463 15.77 13.07 -11.72
C PRO A 463 15.29 11.71 -12.25
N ALA A 464 15.61 11.33 -13.48
CA ALA A 464 15.27 10.02 -14.01
C ALA A 464 16.04 8.89 -13.31
N ASN A 465 15.50 7.67 -13.38
CA ASN A 465 16.16 6.50 -12.81
C ASN A 465 17.46 6.20 -13.57
N GLU A 466 18.54 5.91 -12.85
CA GLU A 466 19.87 5.67 -13.43
C GLU A 466 19.87 4.57 -14.50
N VAL A 467 19.23 3.43 -14.22
CA VAL A 467 19.09 2.30 -15.16
C VAL A 467 18.41 2.72 -16.46
N GLU A 468 17.46 3.65 -16.40
CA GLU A 468 16.74 4.14 -17.58
C GLU A 468 17.59 5.13 -18.38
N ILE A 469 18.46 5.90 -17.71
CA ILE A 469 19.44 6.79 -18.36
C ILE A 469 20.47 5.94 -19.11
N GLU A 470 21.04 4.93 -18.47
CA GLU A 470 21.99 4.00 -19.10
C GLU A 470 21.37 3.25 -20.28
N ALA A 471 20.12 2.78 -20.15
CA ALA A 471 19.40 2.14 -21.24
C ALA A 471 19.18 3.10 -22.43
N ALA A 472 18.90 4.38 -22.18
CA ALA A 472 18.78 5.38 -23.23
C ALA A 472 20.13 5.65 -23.93
N GLU A 473 21.24 5.72 -23.18
CA GLU A 473 22.59 5.84 -23.72
C GLU A 473 22.93 4.63 -24.63
N HIS A 474 22.63 3.41 -24.20
CA HIS A 474 22.83 2.18 -24.99
C HIS A 474 21.98 2.11 -26.27
N GLU A 475 20.80 2.76 -26.27
CA GLU A 475 19.94 2.88 -27.45
C GLU A 475 20.43 3.95 -28.45
N GLY A 476 21.50 4.70 -28.11
CA GLY A 476 22.11 5.69 -29.00
C GLY A 476 21.52 7.09 -28.89
N ILE A 477 20.75 7.37 -27.83
CA ILE A 477 20.19 8.69 -27.57
C ILE A 477 21.33 9.65 -27.18
N LYS A 478 21.35 10.84 -27.78
CA LYS A 478 22.37 11.86 -27.56
C LYS A 478 21.95 12.81 -26.43
N PHE A 479 22.85 13.12 -25.51
CA PHE A 479 22.57 14.02 -24.39
C PHE A 479 23.25 15.37 -24.60
N ILE A 480 22.46 16.45 -24.56
CA ILE A 480 22.91 17.84 -24.56
C ILE A 480 22.63 18.40 -23.17
N PHE A 481 23.63 18.27 -22.31
CA PHE A 481 23.61 18.85 -20.97
C PHE A 481 23.89 20.34 -21.00
N LEU A 482 23.55 21.00 -19.90
CA LEU A 482 23.75 22.43 -19.71
C LEU A 482 23.17 23.25 -20.87
N ALA A 483 21.96 22.90 -21.30
CA ALA A 483 21.26 23.56 -22.40
C ALA A 483 19.82 23.86 -22.00
N ALA A 484 19.37 25.09 -22.20
CA ALA A 484 17.96 25.44 -22.05
C ALA A 484 17.41 26.13 -23.31
N PRO A 485 16.24 25.71 -23.80
CA PRO A 485 15.60 26.33 -24.96
C PRO A 485 15.28 27.81 -24.71
N VAL A 486 15.37 28.61 -25.77
CA VAL A 486 15.00 30.04 -25.77
C VAL A 486 13.93 30.32 -26.82
N LYS A 487 14.00 29.65 -27.97
CA LYS A 487 13.10 29.87 -29.10
C LYS A 487 13.01 28.63 -29.98
N VAL A 488 11.85 28.40 -30.57
CA VAL A 488 11.63 27.40 -31.63
C VAL A 488 11.42 28.12 -32.96
N VAL A 489 12.08 27.65 -34.01
CA VAL A 489 12.07 28.28 -35.33
C VAL A 489 11.37 27.39 -36.34
N ALA A 490 10.46 27.97 -37.12
CA ALA A 490 9.70 27.30 -38.17
C ALA A 490 10.23 27.60 -39.58
N ASP A 491 9.83 26.76 -40.53
CA ASP A 491 9.85 27.07 -41.95
C ASP A 491 8.67 28.00 -42.36
N ASP A 492 8.62 28.37 -43.64
CA ASP A 492 7.56 29.19 -44.21
C ASP A 492 6.15 28.57 -44.11
N LYS A 493 6.05 27.28 -43.79
CA LYS A 493 4.78 26.54 -43.62
C LYS A 493 4.38 26.38 -42.16
N GLY A 494 5.16 26.93 -41.22
CA GLY A 494 4.88 26.84 -39.78
C GLY A 494 5.34 25.53 -39.13
N LYS A 495 6.18 24.73 -39.83
CA LYS A 495 6.73 23.50 -39.30
C LYS A 495 8.09 23.73 -38.66
N VAL A 496 8.32 23.12 -37.49
CA VAL A 496 9.60 23.24 -36.78
C VAL A 496 10.79 22.77 -37.63
N THR A 497 11.88 23.52 -37.58
CA THR A 497 13.16 23.18 -38.24
C THR A 497 14.35 23.24 -37.30
N HIS A 498 14.30 24.11 -36.28
CA HIS A 498 15.37 24.31 -35.33
C HIS A 498 14.85 24.70 -33.95
N MET A 499 15.64 24.42 -32.93
CA MET A 499 15.50 24.97 -31.59
C MET A 499 16.75 25.78 -31.25
N GLU A 500 16.56 27.02 -30.85
CA GLU A 500 17.60 27.85 -30.26
C GLU A 500 17.69 27.55 -28.77
N TYR A 501 18.90 27.33 -28.27
CA TYR A 501 19.16 27.14 -26.84
C TYR A 501 20.35 27.95 -26.37
N LEU A 502 20.35 28.28 -25.08
CA LEU A 502 21.49 28.87 -24.38
C LEU A 502 22.27 27.80 -23.64
N LYS A 503 23.59 27.95 -23.61
CA LYS A 503 24.45 27.17 -22.73
C LYS A 503 24.25 27.65 -21.29
N MET A 504 24.31 26.70 -20.38
CA MET A 504 24.16 26.91 -18.95
C MET A 504 25.48 26.62 -18.24
N GLU A 505 25.68 27.23 -17.09
CA GLU A 505 26.64 26.79 -16.09
C GLU A 505 25.93 26.47 -14.77
N LEU A 506 26.57 25.67 -13.93
CA LEU A 506 26.02 25.36 -12.62
C LEU A 506 26.40 26.45 -11.62
N GLY A 507 25.40 27.14 -11.09
CA GLY A 507 25.53 28.01 -9.92
C GLY A 507 25.42 27.23 -8.61
N GLU A 508 25.07 27.97 -7.55
CA GLU A 508 24.89 27.41 -6.21
C GLU A 508 23.71 26.42 -6.13
N PRO A 509 23.76 25.44 -5.21
CA PRO A 509 22.64 24.56 -4.89
C PRO A 509 21.35 25.32 -4.53
N ASP A 510 20.21 24.82 -5.00
CA ASP A 510 18.89 25.24 -4.55
C ASP A 510 18.51 24.56 -3.21
N ALA A 511 17.31 24.86 -2.70
CA ALA A 511 16.81 24.29 -1.43
C ALA A 511 16.66 22.76 -1.45
N SER A 512 16.65 22.12 -2.63
CA SER A 512 16.66 20.67 -2.78
C SER A 512 18.07 20.08 -2.86
N GLY A 513 19.11 20.92 -2.76
CA GLY A 513 20.52 20.55 -2.90
C GLY A 513 20.99 20.46 -4.36
N ARG A 514 20.12 20.69 -5.35
CA ARG A 514 20.48 20.63 -6.78
C ARG A 514 21.04 21.95 -7.26
N ARG A 515 22.17 21.93 -7.98
CA ARG A 515 22.78 23.16 -8.51
C ARG A 515 21.84 23.89 -9.47
N ARG A 516 21.76 25.21 -9.32
CA ARG A 516 20.91 26.05 -10.18
C ARG A 516 21.57 26.24 -11.55
N PRO A 517 20.83 26.09 -12.65
CA PRO A 517 21.35 26.46 -13.96
C PRO A 517 21.38 27.99 -14.09
N VAL A 518 22.50 28.54 -14.55
CA VAL A 518 22.70 29.97 -14.82
C VAL A 518 23.01 30.13 -16.31
N PRO A 519 22.29 31.00 -17.04
CA PRO A 519 22.51 31.18 -18.47
C PRO A 519 23.85 31.87 -18.74
N ILE A 520 24.56 31.39 -19.76
CA ILE A 520 25.74 32.06 -20.31
C ILE A 520 25.25 32.96 -21.44
N GLU A 521 25.21 34.28 -21.22
CA GLU A 521 24.79 35.24 -22.24
C GLU A 521 25.70 35.20 -23.48
N GLY A 522 25.13 35.35 -24.69
CA GLY A 522 25.88 35.31 -25.94
C GLY A 522 26.27 33.90 -26.41
N SER A 523 25.69 32.85 -25.81
CA SER A 523 25.97 31.44 -26.14
C SER A 523 24.88 30.78 -27.01
N GLU A 524 24.02 31.58 -27.63
CA GLU A 524 22.89 31.13 -28.44
C GLU A 524 23.36 30.16 -29.52
N THR A 525 22.79 28.96 -29.51
CA THR A 525 23.16 27.88 -30.43
C THR A 525 21.92 27.31 -31.07
N MET A 526 21.95 27.15 -32.39
CA MET A 526 20.87 26.55 -33.17
C MET A 526 21.06 25.04 -33.28
N LEU A 527 20.08 24.27 -32.80
CA LEU A 527 20.01 22.82 -32.94
C LEU A 527 18.95 22.45 -34.00
N PRO A 528 19.34 21.84 -35.13
CA PRO A 528 18.38 21.40 -36.14
C PRO A 528 17.50 20.26 -35.63
N LEU A 529 16.18 20.48 -35.59
CA LEU A 529 15.19 19.54 -35.07
C LEU A 529 13.90 19.61 -35.90
N ASP A 530 13.36 18.45 -36.23
CA ASP A 530 12.10 18.31 -36.96
C ASP A 530 10.91 18.00 -36.02
N THR A 531 11.20 17.70 -34.76
CA THR A 531 10.22 17.47 -33.71
C THR A 531 10.79 17.88 -32.36
N ILE A 532 9.99 18.59 -31.54
CA ILE A 532 10.35 18.98 -30.18
C ILE A 532 9.30 18.45 -29.21
N ILE A 533 9.73 17.81 -28.14
CA ILE A 533 8.84 17.30 -27.08
C ILE A 533 9.22 17.94 -25.75
N THR A 534 8.27 18.64 -25.13
CA THR A 534 8.46 19.29 -23.83
C THR A 534 8.07 18.35 -22.69
N ALA A 535 9.05 17.91 -21.89
CA ALA A 535 8.86 16.98 -20.77
C ALA A 535 9.49 17.53 -19.47
N ILE A 536 9.10 18.75 -19.09
CA ILE A 536 9.69 19.52 -17.97
C ILE A 536 8.89 19.42 -16.65
N GLY A 537 7.82 18.62 -16.64
CA GLY A 537 6.97 18.38 -15.48
C GLY A 537 5.48 18.51 -15.79
N GLN A 538 4.66 18.18 -14.81
CA GLN A 538 3.21 18.09 -14.92
C GLN A 538 2.54 18.58 -13.64
N GLN A 539 1.27 18.97 -13.75
CA GLN A 539 0.42 19.37 -12.63
C GLN A 539 -1.01 18.81 -12.77
N PRO A 540 -1.77 18.74 -11.66
CA PRO A 540 -3.20 18.41 -11.71
C PRO A 540 -4.03 19.47 -12.42
N ASP A 541 -5.14 19.03 -13.02
CA ASP A 541 -6.19 19.91 -13.53
C ASP A 541 -7.26 20.07 -12.45
N ILE A 542 -7.27 21.23 -11.78
CA ILE A 542 -8.22 21.56 -10.72
C ILE A 542 -9.20 22.66 -11.13
N ASP A 543 -9.18 23.06 -12.41
CA ASP A 543 -9.93 24.23 -12.85
C ASP A 543 -11.45 24.00 -12.74
N PHE A 544 -11.89 22.73 -12.71
CA PHE A 544 -13.28 22.34 -12.46
C PHE A 544 -13.84 22.81 -11.11
N LEU A 545 -12.98 23.05 -10.10
CA LEU A 545 -13.44 23.53 -8.77
C LEU A 545 -14.10 24.91 -8.84
N ALA A 546 -13.81 25.71 -9.87
CA ALA A 546 -14.41 27.04 -10.04
C ALA A 546 -15.93 26.99 -10.22
N ASP A 547 -16.43 25.91 -10.82
CA ASP A 547 -17.84 25.69 -11.14
C ASP A 547 -18.59 24.90 -10.06
N GLU A 548 -17.86 24.34 -9.08
CA GLU A 548 -18.44 23.65 -7.92
C GLU A 548 -19.09 24.68 -6.95
N LYS A 549 -20.08 24.23 -6.17
CA LYS A 549 -20.77 25.05 -5.16
C LYS A 549 -20.30 24.72 -3.75
N GLU A 550 -20.28 23.44 -3.41
CA GLU A 550 -19.88 22.97 -2.07
C GLU A 550 -18.39 22.66 -2.02
N ALA A 551 -17.84 22.10 -3.11
CA ALA A 551 -16.42 21.78 -3.20
C ALA A 551 -15.55 22.98 -3.63
N LYS A 552 -16.15 24.14 -3.88
CA LYS A 552 -15.44 25.37 -4.27
C LYS A 552 -14.37 25.81 -3.28
N ASP A 553 -14.64 25.59 -1.99
CA ASP A 553 -13.75 25.94 -0.89
C ASP A 553 -12.74 24.83 -0.57
N LEU A 554 -12.65 23.77 -1.39
CA LEU A 554 -11.62 22.75 -1.25
C LEU A 554 -10.25 23.40 -1.44
N LYS A 555 -9.41 23.32 -0.40
CA LYS A 555 -8.11 23.98 -0.40
C LYS A 555 -7.16 23.33 -1.40
N THR A 556 -6.39 24.16 -2.08
CA THR A 556 -5.35 23.75 -3.02
C THR A 556 -4.06 24.50 -2.72
N THR A 557 -2.93 23.90 -3.07
CA THR A 557 -1.62 24.51 -2.91
C THR A 557 -1.29 25.41 -4.11
N ARG A 558 -0.21 26.20 -4.00
CA ARG A 558 0.32 26.98 -5.14
C ARG A 558 0.70 26.14 -6.38
N TRP A 559 0.82 24.82 -6.23
CA TRP A 559 1.18 23.88 -7.28
C TRP A 559 -0.04 23.22 -7.92
N LYS A 560 -1.25 23.74 -7.66
CA LYS A 560 -2.52 23.15 -8.11
C LYS A 560 -2.77 21.71 -7.62
N THR A 561 -2.12 21.30 -6.52
CA THR A 561 -2.42 20.03 -5.83
C THR A 561 -3.46 20.27 -4.73
N PHE A 562 -4.19 19.22 -4.33
CA PHE A 562 -5.13 19.31 -3.20
C PHE A 562 -4.36 19.44 -1.87
N ASP A 563 -4.78 20.38 -1.04
CA ASP A 563 -4.23 20.62 0.29
C ASP A 563 -5.01 19.76 1.30
N VAL A 564 -4.42 18.62 1.65
CA VAL A 564 -4.98 17.62 2.57
C VAL A 564 -3.97 17.35 3.69
N ASP A 565 -4.43 16.84 4.83
CA ASP A 565 -3.53 16.39 5.88
C ASP A 565 -2.59 15.30 5.34
N GLU A 566 -1.27 15.43 5.54
CA GLU A 566 -0.29 14.52 4.94
C GLU A 566 -0.41 13.07 5.45
N LYS A 567 -0.95 12.87 6.65
CA LYS A 567 -1.03 11.57 7.30
C LYS A 567 -2.37 10.88 7.09
N THR A 568 -3.47 11.64 7.15
CA THR A 568 -4.84 11.12 6.95
C THR A 568 -5.34 11.29 5.53
N LEU A 569 -4.75 12.17 4.73
CA LEU A 569 -5.14 12.46 3.34
C LEU A 569 -6.55 13.04 3.22
N GLN A 570 -7.11 13.53 4.34
CA GLN A 570 -8.41 14.20 4.40
C GLN A 570 -8.26 15.69 4.10
N GLY A 571 -9.14 16.22 3.25
CA GLY A 571 -9.20 17.66 2.96
C GLY A 571 -9.94 18.44 4.04
N ASN A 572 -10.12 19.75 3.81
CA ASN A 572 -10.92 20.60 4.69
C ASN A 572 -12.43 20.29 4.64
N ILE A 573 -12.88 19.57 3.62
CA ILE A 573 -14.25 19.05 3.50
C ILE A 573 -14.21 17.59 3.99
N PRO A 574 -14.88 17.23 5.10
CA PRO A 574 -14.65 15.95 5.79
C PRO A 574 -14.86 14.69 4.95
N TYR A 575 -15.76 14.72 3.97
CA TYR A 575 -16.04 13.57 3.10
C TYR A 575 -15.11 13.48 1.87
N ILE A 576 -14.15 14.41 1.71
CA ILE A 576 -13.23 14.46 0.56
C ILE A 576 -11.81 14.10 0.98
N PHE A 577 -11.21 13.18 0.24
CA PHE A 577 -9.84 12.69 0.44
C PHE A 577 -9.05 12.77 -0.86
N SER A 578 -7.72 12.94 -0.81
CA SER A 578 -6.88 12.91 -2.02
C SER A 578 -5.51 12.30 -1.78
N ALA A 579 -5.02 11.52 -2.74
CA ALA A 579 -3.67 10.95 -2.71
C ALA A 579 -3.11 10.74 -4.13
N GLY A 580 -1.81 10.43 -4.20
CA GLY A 580 -1.09 10.29 -5.47
C GLY A 580 -0.73 11.64 -6.05
N ASP A 581 -0.53 11.71 -7.37
CA ASP A 581 0.03 12.91 -8.01
C ASP A 581 -0.87 14.15 -7.87
N SER A 582 -2.17 13.98 -7.62
CA SER A 582 -3.09 15.08 -7.32
C SER A 582 -2.83 15.73 -5.96
N GLN A 583 -2.12 15.06 -5.05
CA GLN A 583 -1.77 15.55 -3.71
C GLN A 583 -0.28 15.93 -3.63
N THR A 584 0.62 15.06 -4.09
CA THR A 584 2.07 15.26 -3.98
C THR A 584 2.70 15.99 -5.17
N GLY A 585 1.97 16.12 -6.28
CA GLY A 585 2.58 16.27 -7.59
C GLY A 585 3.20 14.94 -8.09
N PRO A 586 3.77 14.93 -9.31
CA PRO A 586 4.34 13.73 -9.96
C PRO A 586 5.33 12.97 -9.07
N GLN A 587 5.02 11.73 -8.71
CA GLN A 587 5.87 10.85 -7.89
C GLN A 587 5.92 9.42 -8.45
N LEU A 588 6.47 8.47 -7.68
CA LEU A 588 6.55 7.07 -8.09
C LEU A 588 5.19 6.38 -7.99
N VAL A 589 4.97 5.37 -8.85
CA VAL A 589 3.76 4.53 -8.81
C VAL A 589 3.54 3.91 -7.42
N VAL A 590 4.61 3.45 -6.76
CA VAL A 590 4.53 2.86 -5.42
C VAL A 590 4.13 3.88 -4.34
N ASP A 591 4.42 5.16 -4.54
CA ASP A 591 3.96 6.25 -3.66
C ASP A 591 2.46 6.46 -3.79
N ALA A 592 1.96 6.49 -5.03
CA ALA A 592 0.53 6.59 -5.32
C ALA A 592 -0.25 5.39 -4.73
N ILE A 593 0.30 4.18 -4.82
CA ILE A 593 -0.30 2.97 -4.22
C ILE A 593 -0.36 3.08 -2.69
N GLY A 594 0.76 3.46 -2.05
CA GLY A 594 0.81 3.67 -0.61
C GLY A 594 -0.13 4.79 -0.13
N GLY A 595 -0.23 5.87 -0.90
CA GLY A 595 -1.17 6.97 -0.67
C GLY A 595 -2.63 6.52 -0.78
N GLY A 596 -2.97 5.76 -1.82
CA GLY A 596 -4.31 5.19 -1.99
C GLY A 596 -4.73 4.28 -0.82
N ARG A 597 -3.79 3.49 -0.27
CA ARG A 597 -4.06 2.68 0.94
C ARG A 597 -4.27 3.55 2.18
N ARG A 598 -3.47 4.60 2.38
CA ARG A 598 -3.67 5.54 3.51
C ARG A 598 -5.01 6.25 3.40
N ALA A 599 -5.39 6.71 2.21
CA ALA A 599 -6.69 7.32 1.99
C ALA A 599 -7.84 6.32 2.24
N ALA A 600 -7.72 5.06 1.78
CA ALA A 600 -8.72 4.02 2.07
C ALA A 600 -8.91 3.79 3.57
N ARG A 601 -7.82 3.85 4.35
CA ARG A 601 -7.91 3.81 5.83
C ARG A 601 -8.73 4.94 6.39
N SER A 602 -8.41 6.17 6.01
CA SER A 602 -9.08 7.35 6.55
C SER A 602 -10.55 7.44 6.10
N ILE A 603 -10.84 7.02 4.88
CA ILE A 603 -12.21 6.86 4.38
C ILE A 603 -12.95 5.83 5.21
N HIS A 604 -12.36 4.66 5.47
CA HIS A 604 -12.96 3.64 6.32
C HIS A 604 -13.29 4.19 7.72
N GLN A 605 -12.35 4.88 8.37
CA GLN A 605 -12.59 5.53 9.66
C GLN A 605 -13.77 6.51 9.57
N TYR A 606 -13.78 7.37 8.55
CA TYR A 606 -14.82 8.37 8.35
C TYR A 606 -16.22 7.74 8.16
N VAL A 607 -16.37 6.76 7.27
CA VAL A 607 -17.69 6.17 6.94
C VAL A 607 -18.19 5.20 8.01
N THR A 608 -17.31 4.74 8.90
CA THR A 608 -17.65 3.95 10.09
C THR A 608 -17.74 4.80 11.36
N GLU A 609 -17.78 6.13 11.22
CA GLU A 609 -17.97 7.09 12.32
C GLU A 609 -16.87 7.03 13.39
N GLN A 610 -15.68 6.55 13.03
CA GLN A 610 -14.48 6.61 13.84
C GLN A 610 -13.76 7.94 13.65
N GLU A 611 -12.95 8.33 14.65
CA GLU A 611 -12.08 9.48 14.53
C GLU A 611 -11.01 9.25 13.44
N VAL A 612 -10.96 10.13 12.44
CA VAL A 612 -10.01 10.04 11.32
C VAL A 612 -8.62 10.41 11.81
N THR A 613 -7.79 9.39 12.00
CA THR A 613 -6.49 9.51 12.66
C THR A 613 -5.45 8.60 12.02
N ALA A 614 -4.26 9.15 11.82
CA ALA A 614 -3.11 8.36 11.43
C ALA A 614 -2.63 7.51 12.62
N PRO A 615 -2.05 6.32 12.37
CA PRO A 615 -1.46 5.52 13.44
C PRO A 615 -0.41 6.32 14.22
N PRO A 616 -0.38 6.18 15.56
CA PRO A 616 0.66 6.81 16.36
C PRO A 616 2.04 6.31 15.88
N ASN A 617 3.02 7.21 15.86
CA ASN A 617 4.39 6.91 15.44
C ASN A 617 4.54 6.20 14.07
N ALA A 618 3.60 6.44 13.15
CA ALA A 618 3.72 5.95 11.78
C ALA A 618 5.04 6.42 11.14
N LEU A 619 5.78 5.50 10.52
CA LEU A 619 7.10 5.79 9.97
C LEU A 619 7.03 6.71 8.75
N LEU A 620 6.07 6.50 7.84
CA LEU A 620 5.90 7.30 6.61
C LEU A 620 7.23 7.52 5.87
N LYS A 621 7.94 6.43 5.53
CA LYS A 621 9.27 6.37 4.89
C LYS A 621 10.45 6.77 5.78
N LYS A 622 10.25 7.07 7.06
CA LYS A 622 11.35 7.24 8.02
C LYS A 622 11.92 5.88 8.41
N PHE A 623 13.20 5.88 8.75
CA PHE A 623 13.87 4.71 9.28
C PHE A 623 13.86 4.74 10.80
N ILE A 624 13.60 3.59 11.42
CA ILE A 624 13.79 3.38 12.85
C ILE A 624 15.28 3.60 13.17
N PRO A 625 15.62 4.45 14.16
CA PRO A 625 17.00 4.66 14.56
C PRO A 625 17.72 3.33 14.85
N GLY A 626 18.96 3.19 14.36
CA GLY A 626 19.76 1.99 14.56
C GLY A 626 19.52 0.86 13.55
N THR A 627 18.50 0.93 12.68
CA THR A 627 18.24 -0.15 11.70
C THR A 627 19.15 -0.10 10.47
N ARG A 628 19.76 1.06 10.17
CA ARG A 628 20.79 1.23 9.14
C ARG A 628 22.17 1.01 9.73
N PHE A 629 22.79 -0.08 9.33
CA PHE A 629 24.08 -0.50 9.85
C PHE A 629 25.21 0.19 9.08
N LYS A 630 26.42 0.16 9.65
CA LYS A 630 27.65 0.58 8.96
C LYS A 630 28.41 -0.60 8.36
N HIS A 631 28.23 -1.79 8.91
CA HIS A 631 28.82 -3.05 8.48
C HIS A 631 27.89 -4.21 8.89
N VAL A 632 27.98 -5.32 8.17
CA VAL A 632 27.18 -6.53 8.37
C VAL A 632 28.12 -7.73 8.35
N ASP A 633 28.37 -8.30 9.53
CA ASP A 633 29.30 -9.41 9.69
C ASP A 633 28.76 -10.71 9.08
N GLY A 634 29.65 -11.59 8.64
CA GLY A 634 29.32 -12.94 8.18
C GLY A 634 28.69 -13.05 6.78
N VAL A 635 28.54 -11.93 6.05
CA VAL A 635 27.95 -11.96 4.70
C VAL A 635 28.89 -12.66 3.70
N THR A 636 28.43 -13.79 3.17
CA THR A 636 29.09 -14.42 2.01
C THR A 636 28.70 -13.69 0.72
N LYS A 637 29.70 -13.19 -0.01
CA LYS A 637 29.49 -12.48 -1.28
C LYS A 637 28.96 -13.41 -2.35
N MET A 638 27.91 -12.98 -3.04
CA MET A 638 27.28 -13.74 -4.12
C MET A 638 26.78 -12.77 -5.18
N ALA A 639 27.06 -13.07 -6.46
CA ALA A 639 26.62 -12.24 -7.58
C ALA A 639 25.09 -12.06 -7.59
N ARG A 640 24.65 -10.81 -7.79
CA ARG A 640 23.25 -10.45 -7.92
C ARG A 640 22.61 -11.09 -9.14
N ALA A 641 21.35 -11.50 -9.01
CA ALA A 641 20.52 -11.80 -10.16
C ALA A 641 20.25 -10.49 -10.93
N GLU A 642 20.88 -10.38 -12.09
CA GLU A 642 20.67 -9.31 -13.03
C GLU A 642 19.34 -9.51 -13.77
N MET A 643 18.71 -8.38 -14.12
CA MET A 643 17.55 -8.38 -14.99
C MET A 643 18.02 -8.68 -16.41
N GLU A 644 17.55 -9.76 -17.00
CA GLU A 644 17.83 -10.04 -18.42
C GLU A 644 17.09 -9.02 -19.28
N GLU A 645 17.77 -8.33 -20.17
CA GLU A 645 17.18 -7.35 -21.08
C GLU A 645 17.41 -7.76 -22.54
N LEU A 646 16.48 -7.41 -23.44
CA LEU A 646 16.67 -7.58 -24.88
C LEU A 646 17.91 -6.83 -25.39
N SER A 647 18.49 -7.21 -26.55
CA SER A 647 19.61 -6.45 -27.12
C SER A 647 19.18 -5.04 -27.54
N ALA A 648 20.07 -4.04 -27.45
CA ALA A 648 19.76 -2.66 -27.88
C ALA A 648 19.26 -2.59 -29.33
N LYS A 649 19.81 -3.42 -30.23
CA LYS A 649 19.36 -3.53 -31.63
C LYS A 649 17.90 -3.99 -31.74
N THR A 650 17.47 -4.92 -30.89
CA THR A 650 16.07 -5.39 -30.84
C THR A 650 15.16 -4.36 -30.18
N ARG A 651 15.64 -3.68 -29.12
CA ARG A 651 14.91 -2.65 -28.38
C ARG A 651 14.46 -1.52 -29.29
N ILE A 652 15.35 -0.96 -30.10
CA ILE A 652 15.05 0.19 -30.97
C ILE A 652 14.14 -0.17 -32.15
N GLN A 653 13.92 -1.45 -32.44
CA GLN A 653 13.13 -1.92 -33.58
C GLN A 653 11.76 -2.50 -33.19
N SER A 654 11.43 -2.53 -31.89
CA SER A 654 10.21 -3.17 -31.43
C SER A 654 9.68 -2.56 -30.13
N PHE A 655 8.39 -2.80 -29.88
CA PHE A 655 7.72 -2.47 -28.61
C PHE A 655 7.58 -3.71 -27.70
N ILE A 656 8.38 -4.76 -27.97
CA ILE A 656 8.41 -5.96 -27.14
C ILE A 656 8.92 -5.57 -25.75
N GLU A 657 8.32 -6.16 -24.71
CA GLU A 657 8.75 -6.01 -23.33
C GLU A 657 10.26 -6.24 -23.20
N VAL A 658 11.00 -5.21 -22.80
CA VAL A 658 12.48 -5.20 -22.82
C VAL A 658 13.03 -6.07 -21.72
N ASP A 659 12.56 -5.83 -20.51
CA ASP A 659 13.01 -6.48 -19.30
C ASP A 659 12.36 -7.86 -19.23
N GLN A 660 13.12 -8.91 -18.97
CA GLN A 660 12.60 -10.27 -18.84
C GLN A 660 12.47 -10.68 -17.37
N VAL A 661 11.55 -11.62 -17.11
CA VAL A 661 11.39 -12.22 -15.78
C VAL A 661 12.55 -13.18 -15.49
N LEU A 662 12.98 -13.25 -14.22
CA LEU A 662 13.97 -14.23 -13.79
C LEU A 662 13.45 -15.66 -14.00
N LYS A 663 14.35 -16.54 -14.43
CA LYS A 663 14.12 -17.99 -14.37
C LYS A 663 14.01 -18.45 -12.92
N GLU A 664 13.24 -19.51 -12.69
CA GLU A 664 12.95 -20.02 -11.35
C GLU A 664 14.21 -20.38 -10.55
N ASP A 665 15.17 -21.07 -11.17
CA ASP A 665 16.45 -21.44 -10.54
C ASP A 665 17.25 -20.21 -10.10
N VAL A 666 17.26 -19.17 -10.94
CA VAL A 666 17.89 -17.88 -10.64
C VAL A 666 17.15 -17.13 -9.53
N ALA A 667 15.82 -17.11 -9.56
CA ALA A 667 15.01 -16.49 -8.52
C ALA A 667 15.23 -17.18 -7.17
N ILE A 668 15.22 -18.52 -7.12
CA ILE A 668 15.49 -19.29 -5.90
C ILE A 668 16.92 -19.01 -5.40
N ARG A 669 17.93 -18.97 -6.27
CA ARG A 669 19.30 -18.58 -5.89
C ARG A 669 19.34 -17.18 -5.29
N GLU A 670 18.64 -16.22 -5.89
CA GLU A 670 18.58 -14.83 -5.41
C GLU A 670 17.93 -14.73 -4.03
N THR A 671 16.91 -15.55 -3.73
CA THR A 671 16.30 -15.54 -2.38
C THR A 671 17.27 -15.90 -1.26
N LYS A 672 18.28 -16.74 -1.55
CA LYS A 672 19.33 -17.14 -0.59
C LYS A 672 20.28 -16.01 -0.24
N ARG A 673 20.29 -14.92 -1.00
CA ARG A 673 21.03 -13.70 -0.67
C ARG A 673 20.31 -12.91 0.43
N CYS A 674 19.00 -13.06 0.61
CA CYS A 674 18.25 -12.24 1.57
C CYS A 674 18.58 -12.58 3.02
N LEU A 675 19.18 -11.63 3.74
CA LEU A 675 19.58 -11.79 5.15
C LEU A 675 18.41 -11.87 6.16
N GLN A 676 17.15 -11.95 5.72
CA GLN A 676 15.96 -12.07 6.59
C GLN A 676 15.96 -11.05 7.76
N CYS A 677 16.28 -9.79 7.47
CA CYS A 677 16.49 -8.76 8.48
C CYS A 677 15.23 -8.47 9.32
N GLY A 678 15.45 -8.12 10.60
CA GLY A 678 14.55 -7.33 11.44
C GLY A 678 15.16 -5.94 11.74
N ASN A 679 14.85 -5.35 12.90
CA ASN A 679 15.49 -4.09 13.32
C ASN A 679 16.98 -4.26 13.56
N LEU A 680 17.35 -5.15 14.49
CA LEU A 680 18.74 -5.43 14.85
C LEU A 680 19.20 -6.81 14.33
N CYS A 681 18.33 -7.81 14.34
CA CYS A 681 18.67 -9.16 13.91
C CYS A 681 18.73 -9.31 12.37
N TYR A 682 19.55 -10.25 11.91
CA TYR A 682 19.66 -10.71 10.52
C TYR A 682 20.26 -12.12 10.51
N ASN A 683 20.16 -12.83 9.39
CA ASN A 683 20.77 -14.14 9.19
C ASN A 683 21.87 -14.02 8.11
N PRO A 684 23.15 -14.10 8.46
CA PRO A 684 24.22 -14.15 7.45
C PRO A 684 24.19 -15.47 6.65
N ASP A 685 23.68 -16.56 7.23
CA ASP A 685 23.60 -17.90 6.63
C ASP A 685 22.20 -18.21 6.03
N ALA A 686 21.48 -17.17 5.59
CA ALA A 686 20.02 -17.18 5.39
C ALA A 686 19.44 -18.25 4.49
#